data_AF-A0A5N1JE70-F1
#
_entry.id   AF-A0A5N1JE70-F1
#
_cell.length_a   1.000
_cell.length_b   1.000
_cell.length_c   1.000
_cell.angle_alpha   90.00
_cell.angle_beta   90.00
_cell.angle_gamma   90.00
#
_symmetry.space_group_name_H-M   'P 1'
#
loop_
_entity.id
_entity.type
_entity.pdbx_description
1 polymer ?
#
loop_
_entity_poly.entity_id
_entity_poly.type
_entity_poly.pdbx_seq_one_letter_code
_entity_poly.pdbx_strand_id
1 'polypeptide(L)'
;MNYKGFLPKPLSLLLNTGLLIGLASFTIQDNPNDQKPDESRFTPVVIADNLDEPMVFEVLKDGTAYIIERKGAFKKYDPATKTVNLIATIPVNTKYTSAEGVSREAEEGLMGLSLDPNFDKNHWVYLYYAHPTEKKHILTRWNLVDDKLSSEKVVLEVTTQREVCCHTGGGMTWDKAGNLYLTVGNNTGNQQAAQTDERPGRASWDDQGHAGNTNDLRGKILRIHPEADGSYSIPEGNLYPKGTAKTRPEIYSMGHRNPWRISIDSKTGFLYWGEVGPDAGEDTEIGPRGYDELNQGRKPGNFGWPWFVGNDQAFPVFDYATNKPLDKKDPRKLVNNSPNNTGLTELPPVAPSFIYYPYGISEKFPLVGSGSRSATGGPIYHRSDFKDPKRPWPAYYEGKWIATDFSRGWIMAITMDENGDYQSMERVLPNYRPVEPIDMKFGPDGDLYTLEYGSNWFRKSDNSRLVRLEYNGGNRKPLVQAAASKKGGTVPFQITLSSEGSKDFDGDALKYQWKVASGGGAARVFTTANPTVSFDKPGVYTATLTVSDPQGASNSQSVKIIAGNEPPVVAVNLTGNKSFFFPDKPIQYAVQVSDKEDGKLAGSNATSGQISPSRVAISIDYTSEGFDYAEVIQSQRSVDASTQFAVAQTLIGQSDCKVCHQVATKSVGPSFHDIANRYKGKSEASGQLVKKVISGGGGVWGEVVMPAHPAMSAGDAAAIVKYILNSTEKNLSTLPTQGSYALKIPEGDNGKGTVLVRASYTDRPVKTIPSQTSESQLILRNPEVSPADAEVTKGVDIKARGMGTGVSLVAFSKGYIGYKKLDLTDIKQLELIASAQKRDGSVGGTIEIRLDSPTGDLIGQTVVEVAQPRAPGAAPTATAIQTAGGNAPTAGTGVTTPPKSTTAAAPSYTPRGPAPLKVALKETTGVHDVYLVFKNDQAKAIEPLLSLVSIKFSPVEK
;
A
#
# COMPACT_ATOMS: atom_id res chain seq x y z
N MET A 1 -5.86 79.95 -31.87
CA MET A 1 -4.54 80.53 -31.52
C MET A 1 -3.52 79.38 -31.61
N ASN A 2 -2.52 79.41 -32.52
CA ASN A 2 -1.26 80.19 -32.46
C ASN A 2 -0.42 79.81 -31.21
N TYR A 3 0.81 79.29 -31.25
CA TYR A 3 1.81 78.90 -32.29
C TYR A 3 2.51 77.59 -31.80
N LYS A 4 2.75 76.53 -32.59
CA LYS A 4 3.83 76.28 -33.57
C LYS A 4 5.29 76.37 -33.09
N GLY A 5 5.98 75.23 -33.10
CA GLY A 5 7.45 75.06 -33.14
C GLY A 5 7.89 73.70 -32.58
N PHE A 6 8.82 72.91 -33.16
CA PHE A 6 9.59 73.05 -34.41
C PHE A 6 9.92 71.63 -34.97
N LEU A 7 9.57 71.39 -36.25
CA LEU A 7 10.39 70.74 -37.31
C LEU A 7 10.87 69.26 -37.17
N PRO A 8 11.35 68.58 -38.24
CA PRO A 8 10.57 67.46 -38.80
C PRO A 8 11.24 66.07 -38.71
N LYS A 9 10.41 65.01 -38.79
CA LYS A 9 10.82 63.68 -39.27
C LYS A 9 10.34 63.51 -40.72
N PRO A 10 11.16 62.92 -41.60
CA PRO A 10 11.08 61.49 -41.89
C PRO A 10 12.48 60.83 -41.76
N LEU A 11 12.72 59.54 -42.01
CA LEU A 11 11.93 58.50 -42.68
C LEU A 11 12.18 57.12 -42.04
N SER A 12 11.20 56.24 -42.17
CA SER A 12 11.22 54.84 -41.76
C SER A 12 12.28 53.97 -42.45
N LEU A 13 13.21 53.40 -41.67
CA LEU A 13 13.76 52.05 -41.85
C LEU A 13 14.47 51.64 -40.53
N LEU A 14 14.62 50.34 -40.25
CA LEU A 14 15.34 49.77 -39.08
C LEU A 14 14.69 49.96 -37.67
N LEU A 15 13.47 49.44 -37.44
CA LEU A 15 12.99 49.17 -36.08
C LEU A 15 11.79 48.18 -36.02
N ASN A 16 11.92 47.00 -36.67
CA ASN A 16 10.88 45.96 -36.66
C ASN A 16 11.39 44.52 -36.43
N THR A 17 12.61 44.37 -35.90
CA THR A 17 13.23 43.07 -35.57
C THR A 17 13.72 42.95 -34.13
N GLY A 18 13.53 43.98 -33.29
CA GLY A 18 14.04 44.03 -31.91
C GLY A 18 13.01 43.80 -30.80
N LEU A 19 11.71 43.71 -31.12
CA LEU A 19 10.63 43.69 -30.10
C LEU A 19 9.72 42.45 -30.16
N LEU A 20 10.20 41.35 -30.72
CA LEU A 20 9.50 40.05 -30.77
C LEU A 20 10.28 38.90 -30.13
N ILE A 21 11.46 39.16 -29.57
CA ILE A 21 12.29 38.16 -28.87
C ILE A 21 12.28 38.38 -27.33
N GLY A 22 11.78 39.55 -26.85
CA GLY A 22 11.76 39.91 -25.43
C GLY A 22 10.50 39.52 -24.64
N LEU A 23 9.53 38.82 -25.25
CA LEU A 23 8.24 38.44 -24.62
C LEU A 23 7.90 36.94 -24.77
N ALA A 24 8.82 36.12 -25.31
CA ALA A 24 8.67 34.67 -25.43
C ALA A 24 9.23 33.90 -24.21
N SER A 25 9.51 34.60 -23.11
CA SER A 25 9.84 34.03 -21.80
C SER A 25 8.80 34.53 -20.80
N PHE A 26 8.33 33.65 -19.91
CA PHE A 26 7.23 33.85 -18.95
C PHE A 26 5.78 33.58 -19.43
N THR A 27 5.60 32.93 -20.58
CA THR A 27 4.43 32.05 -20.77
C THR A 27 4.91 30.61 -20.91
N ILE A 28 4.81 29.83 -19.82
CA ILE A 28 4.72 28.37 -19.95
C ILE A 28 3.37 28.13 -20.62
N GLN A 29 3.40 27.96 -21.93
CA GLN A 29 2.23 27.57 -22.70
C GLN A 29 2.05 26.07 -22.45
N ASP A 30 1.22 25.74 -21.45
CA ASP A 30 0.94 24.36 -21.05
C ASP A 30 0.57 23.55 -22.32
N ASN A 31 1.37 22.52 -22.60
CA ASN A 31 1.32 21.78 -23.86
C ASN A 31 0.04 20.91 -23.89
N PRO A 32 -0.79 20.92 -24.96
CA PRO A 32 -2.05 20.15 -25.05
C PRO A 32 -1.96 18.61 -24.98
N ASN A 33 -0.82 18.06 -24.57
CA ASN A 33 -0.65 16.64 -24.27
C ASN A 33 -0.75 16.44 -22.75
N ASP A 34 -1.96 16.13 -22.26
CA ASP A 34 -2.29 15.76 -20.88
C ASP A 34 -1.58 14.46 -20.44
N GLN A 35 -0.25 14.53 -20.29
CA GLN A 35 0.53 13.45 -19.72
C GLN A 35 0.69 13.68 -18.22
N LYS A 36 0.40 12.61 -17.46
CA LYS A 36 0.66 12.55 -16.02
C LYS A 36 2.10 13.02 -15.74
N PRO A 37 2.30 14.03 -14.88
CA PRO A 37 3.65 14.45 -14.51
C PRO A 37 4.39 13.31 -13.79
N ASP A 38 5.66 13.15 -14.13
CA ASP A 38 6.58 12.21 -13.48
C ASP A 38 6.69 12.49 -11.96
N GLU A 39 6.64 11.46 -11.12
CA GLU A 39 6.64 11.61 -9.66
C GLU A 39 7.90 12.31 -9.13
N SER A 40 9.04 12.27 -9.85
CA SER A 40 10.26 13.03 -9.51
C SER A 40 10.07 14.54 -9.49
N ARG A 41 8.96 15.06 -10.03
CA ARG A 41 8.58 16.47 -9.93
C ARG A 41 7.99 16.85 -8.59
N PHE A 42 7.67 15.90 -7.71
CA PHE A 42 7.14 16.18 -6.38
C PHE A 42 8.17 15.86 -5.31
N THR A 43 8.38 16.78 -4.37
CA THR A 43 9.30 16.60 -3.24
C THR A 43 8.52 16.64 -1.93
N PRO A 44 8.39 15.53 -1.18
CA PRO A 44 7.89 15.55 0.18
C PRO A 44 8.87 16.27 1.12
N VAL A 45 8.40 17.37 1.72
CA VAL A 45 9.15 18.18 2.69
C VAL A 45 8.43 18.10 4.03
N VAL A 46 9.07 17.49 5.02
CA VAL A 46 8.60 17.52 6.42
C VAL A 46 8.74 18.95 6.93
N ILE A 47 7.64 19.55 7.37
CA ILE A 47 7.64 20.90 7.95
C ILE A 47 7.42 20.89 9.47
N ALA A 48 6.65 19.94 9.99
CA ALA A 48 6.52 19.66 11.42
C ALA A 48 6.64 18.15 11.65
N ASP A 49 7.25 17.72 12.74
CA ASP A 49 7.40 16.32 13.13
C ASP A 49 7.11 16.11 14.63
N ASN A 50 7.13 14.85 15.07
CA ASN A 50 7.09 14.46 16.48
C ASN A 50 5.85 15.05 17.21
N LEU A 51 4.70 14.94 16.56
CA LEU A 51 3.37 15.37 17.02
C LEU A 51 2.72 14.27 17.90
N ASP A 52 1.85 14.65 18.83
CA ASP A 52 1.15 13.73 19.73
C ASP A 52 -0.31 13.58 19.29
N GLU A 53 -0.60 12.57 18.46
CA GLU A 53 -1.94 12.31 17.90
C GLU A 53 -2.53 13.50 17.12
N PRO A 54 -1.87 14.00 16.07
CA PRO A 54 -2.36 15.14 15.30
C PRO A 54 -3.62 14.79 14.52
N MET A 55 -4.62 15.68 14.49
CA MET A 55 -5.95 15.40 13.93
C MET A 55 -6.29 16.21 12.68
N VAL A 56 -6.07 17.52 12.71
CA VAL A 56 -6.41 18.48 11.64
C VAL A 56 -5.39 19.61 11.66
N PHE A 57 -5.15 20.22 10.50
CA PHE A 57 -4.31 21.40 10.38
C PHE A 57 -4.93 22.46 9.47
N GLU A 58 -4.51 23.71 9.54
CA GLU A 58 -4.91 24.80 8.63
C GLU A 58 -3.70 25.65 8.26
N VAL A 59 -3.57 26.06 6.99
CA VAL A 59 -2.36 26.72 6.46
C VAL A 59 -2.67 28.14 5.95
N LEU A 60 -1.88 29.11 6.39
CA LEU A 60 -1.95 30.51 5.98
C LEU A 60 -1.02 30.82 4.79
N LYS A 61 -1.23 31.98 4.17
CA LYS A 61 -0.51 32.44 2.95
C LYS A 61 1.00 32.64 3.14
N ASP A 62 1.45 32.86 4.36
CA ASP A 62 2.86 32.99 4.73
C ASP A 62 3.55 31.63 4.97
N GLY A 63 2.78 30.54 4.98
CA GLY A 63 3.24 29.19 5.32
C GLY A 63 3.13 28.83 6.81
N THR A 64 2.59 29.73 7.65
CA THR A 64 2.19 29.40 9.03
C THR A 64 1.13 28.31 8.99
N ALA A 65 1.25 27.29 9.84
CA ALA A 65 0.24 26.24 9.96
C ALA A 65 -0.24 26.08 11.40
N TYR A 66 -1.55 26.11 11.62
CA TYR A 66 -2.16 25.70 12.89
C TYR A 66 -2.42 24.20 12.87
N ILE A 67 -2.16 23.50 13.97
CA ILE A 67 -2.29 22.05 14.08
C ILE A 67 -3.00 21.74 15.40
N ILE A 68 -4.03 20.89 15.37
CA ILE A 68 -4.65 20.34 16.58
C ILE A 68 -4.26 18.88 16.81
N GLU A 69 -4.17 18.52 18.08
CA GLU A 69 -3.87 17.17 18.57
C GLU A 69 -5.02 16.65 19.43
N ARG A 70 -5.34 15.35 19.33
CA ARG A 70 -6.53 14.74 19.95
C ARG A 70 -6.62 15.01 21.45
N LYS A 71 -5.48 15.04 22.15
CA LYS A 71 -5.39 15.35 23.59
C LYS A 71 -5.67 16.82 23.96
N GLY A 72 -6.06 17.66 23.02
CA GLY A 72 -6.51 19.04 23.25
C GLY A 72 -5.48 20.13 22.94
N ALA A 73 -4.26 19.79 22.50
CA ALA A 73 -3.26 20.81 22.17
C ALA A 73 -3.58 21.51 20.83
N PHE A 74 -3.58 22.84 20.85
CA PHE A 74 -3.62 23.71 19.68
C PHE A 74 -2.22 24.31 19.50
N LYS A 75 -1.60 24.06 18.35
CA LYS A 75 -0.21 24.40 18.03
C LYS A 75 -0.10 25.27 16.79
N LYS A 76 1.02 25.97 16.66
CA LYS A 76 1.42 26.76 15.49
C LYS A 76 2.81 26.35 15.03
N TYR A 77 2.93 26.01 13.75
CA TYR A 77 4.18 25.96 13.02
C TYR A 77 4.52 27.35 12.48
N ASP A 78 5.73 27.82 12.79
CA ASP A 78 6.32 29.05 12.23
C ASP A 78 7.29 28.68 11.09
N PRO A 79 7.08 29.15 9.85
CA PRO A 79 7.89 28.80 8.69
C PRO A 79 9.27 29.47 8.67
N ALA A 80 9.46 30.56 9.41
CA ALA A 80 10.73 31.30 9.48
C ALA A 80 11.69 30.66 10.49
N THR A 81 11.20 30.30 11.67
CA THR A 81 11.99 29.59 12.71
C THR A 81 12.03 28.08 12.51
N LYS A 82 11.04 27.53 11.78
CA LYS A 82 10.76 26.09 11.63
C LYS A 82 10.43 25.38 12.96
N THR A 83 9.80 26.10 13.90
CA THR A 83 9.41 25.56 15.21
C THR A 83 7.91 25.34 15.32
N VAL A 84 7.50 24.27 15.99
CA VAL A 84 6.11 24.06 16.41
C VAL A 84 5.94 24.47 17.87
N ASN A 85 5.13 25.49 18.11
CA ASN A 85 4.87 26.05 19.44
C ASN A 85 3.44 25.75 19.90
N LEU A 86 3.25 25.51 21.21
CA LEU A 86 1.93 25.37 21.82
C LEU A 86 1.30 26.76 22.03
N ILE A 87 0.06 26.94 21.59
CA ILE A 87 -0.75 28.16 21.82
C ILE A 87 -1.67 27.95 23.01
N ALA A 88 -2.39 26.84 23.04
CA ALA A 88 -3.40 26.54 24.06
C ALA A 88 -3.60 25.03 24.23
N THR A 89 -4.12 24.63 25.38
CA THR A 89 -4.62 23.28 25.63
C THR A 89 -6.11 23.38 25.96
N ILE A 90 -6.95 22.86 25.08
CA ILE A 90 -8.39 22.75 25.27
C ILE A 90 -8.67 21.54 26.18
N PRO A 91 -9.40 21.69 27.30
CA PRO A 91 -9.82 20.54 28.11
C PRO A 91 -10.79 19.66 27.31
N VAL A 92 -10.42 18.40 27.09
CA VAL A 92 -11.22 17.44 26.34
C VAL A 92 -11.32 16.11 27.08
N ASN A 93 -12.38 15.35 26.82
CA ASN A 93 -12.45 13.95 27.23
C ASN A 93 -11.79 13.07 26.16
N THR A 94 -11.03 12.06 26.60
CA THR A 94 -10.31 11.12 25.71
C THR A 94 -10.67 9.66 25.99
N LYS A 95 -11.73 9.40 26.77
CA LYS A 95 -12.03 8.06 27.32
C LYS A 95 -13.50 7.69 27.32
N TYR A 96 -13.77 6.41 27.07
CA TYR A 96 -15.05 5.78 27.34
C TYR A 96 -14.97 4.93 28.60
N THR A 97 -16.08 4.81 29.31
CA THR A 97 -16.22 4.00 30.52
C THR A 97 -17.52 3.20 30.41
N SER A 98 -17.41 1.89 30.28
CA SER A 98 -18.56 1.00 30.10
C SER A 98 -19.48 0.95 31.34
N ALA A 99 -20.66 0.35 31.21
CA ALA A 99 -21.59 0.13 32.33
C ALA A 99 -20.96 -0.66 33.49
N GLU A 100 -19.99 -1.53 33.20
CA GLU A 100 -19.20 -2.30 34.17
C GLU A 100 -18.05 -1.50 34.81
N GLY A 101 -17.90 -0.22 34.46
CA GLY A 101 -16.87 0.68 35.00
C GLY A 101 -15.49 0.55 34.32
N VAL A 102 -15.38 -0.16 33.20
CA VAL A 102 -14.10 -0.35 32.50
C VAL A 102 -13.79 0.88 31.65
N SER A 103 -12.80 1.67 32.06
CA SER A 103 -12.35 2.85 31.32
C SER A 103 -11.25 2.53 30.30
N ARG A 104 -11.35 3.08 29.09
CA ARG A 104 -10.42 2.88 27.96
C ARG A 104 -10.24 4.18 27.17
N GLU A 105 -9.14 4.33 26.45
CA GLU A 105 -8.98 5.42 25.48
C GLU A 105 -10.08 5.34 24.41
N ALA A 106 -10.53 6.52 23.97
CA ALA A 106 -11.58 6.74 22.99
C ALA A 106 -11.02 7.51 21.79
N GLU A 107 -11.66 7.35 20.63
CA GLU A 107 -11.37 8.15 19.44
C GLU A 107 -11.68 9.65 19.63
N GLU A 108 -12.52 10.01 20.59
CA GLU A 108 -12.89 11.39 20.87
C GLU A 108 -11.76 12.20 21.56
N GLY A 109 -11.88 13.52 21.50
CA GLY A 109 -10.88 14.48 21.93
C GLY A 109 -11.10 15.84 21.26
N LEU A 110 -10.02 16.54 20.89
CA LEU A 110 -10.07 17.70 19.98
C LEU A 110 -9.95 17.21 18.53
N MET A 111 -11.05 17.33 17.77
CA MET A 111 -11.26 16.54 16.54
C MET A 111 -11.36 17.37 15.27
N GLY A 112 -11.89 18.59 15.38
CA GLY A 112 -12.07 19.50 14.26
C GLY A 112 -11.41 20.85 14.52
N LEU A 113 -10.73 21.36 13.48
CA LEU A 113 -10.21 22.72 13.36
C LEU A 113 -10.68 23.27 12.02
N SER A 114 -11.13 24.52 11.98
CA SER A 114 -11.22 25.29 10.75
C SER A 114 -11.06 26.78 11.02
N LEU A 115 -10.51 27.51 10.05
CA LEU A 115 -10.47 28.97 10.09
C LEU A 115 -11.70 29.52 9.36
N ASP A 116 -12.22 30.65 9.84
CA ASP A 116 -13.29 31.37 9.15
C ASP A 116 -12.85 31.83 7.74
N PRO A 117 -13.73 31.83 6.71
CA PRO A 117 -13.37 32.32 5.38
C PRO A 117 -12.89 33.80 5.34
N ASN A 118 -13.18 34.58 6.37
CA ASN A 118 -12.68 35.94 6.59
C ASN A 118 -11.62 36.05 7.70
N PHE A 119 -10.89 34.95 8.01
CA PHE A 119 -9.87 34.90 9.08
C PHE A 119 -8.85 36.06 9.02
N ASP A 120 -8.43 36.48 7.82
CA ASP A 120 -7.56 37.64 7.57
C ASP A 120 -8.10 38.98 8.15
N LYS A 121 -9.38 39.03 8.55
CA LYS A 121 -10.08 40.22 9.08
C LYS A 121 -10.67 40.02 10.47
N ASN A 122 -11.27 38.86 10.74
CA ASN A 122 -11.99 38.59 12.00
C ASN A 122 -11.19 37.73 12.99
N HIS A 123 -10.15 37.04 12.52
CA HIS A 123 -9.35 36.10 13.30
C HIS A 123 -10.16 35.00 14.00
N TRP A 124 -11.29 34.57 13.39
CA TRP A 124 -12.16 33.56 13.98
C TRP A 124 -11.71 32.13 13.67
N VAL A 125 -11.65 31.31 14.71
CA VAL A 125 -11.27 29.91 14.66
C VAL A 125 -12.39 29.06 15.22
N TYR A 126 -12.75 27.99 14.51
CA TYR A 126 -13.78 27.03 14.89
C TYR A 126 -13.13 25.73 15.36
N LEU A 127 -13.50 25.27 16.56
CA LEU A 127 -13.01 24.03 17.17
C LEU A 127 -14.18 23.11 17.50
N TYR A 128 -14.07 21.83 17.10
CA TYR A 128 -15.04 20.78 17.45
C TYR A 128 -14.37 19.73 18.33
N TYR A 129 -14.90 19.52 19.54
CA TYR A 129 -14.28 18.63 20.53
C TYR A 129 -15.25 17.99 21.51
N ALA A 130 -14.79 16.91 22.14
CA ALA A 130 -15.49 16.23 23.22
C ALA A 130 -15.39 17.00 24.54
N HIS A 131 -16.53 17.44 25.06
CA HIS A 131 -16.62 18.21 26.29
C HIS A 131 -16.04 17.41 27.47
N PRO A 132 -15.21 18.00 28.36
CA PRO A 132 -14.39 17.24 29.31
C PRO A 132 -15.16 16.39 30.33
N THR A 133 -16.43 16.71 30.59
CA THR A 133 -17.26 16.02 31.61
C THR A 133 -18.62 15.56 31.06
N GLU A 134 -19.44 16.50 30.58
CA GLU A 134 -20.74 16.20 29.96
C GLU A 134 -20.63 15.32 28.71
N LYS A 135 -21.62 14.45 28.49
CA LYS A 135 -21.71 13.50 27.37
C LYS A 135 -22.18 14.21 26.08
N LYS A 136 -21.33 15.10 25.56
CA LYS A 136 -21.56 15.85 24.33
C LYS A 136 -20.27 16.22 23.64
N HIS A 137 -20.35 16.39 22.32
CA HIS A 137 -19.38 17.13 21.54
C HIS A 137 -19.88 18.56 21.33
N ILE A 138 -18.99 19.53 21.31
CA ILE A 138 -19.32 20.95 21.12
C ILE A 138 -18.50 21.55 19.98
N LEU A 139 -19.19 22.29 19.13
CA LEU A 139 -18.60 23.23 18.18
C LEU A 139 -18.53 24.59 18.87
N THR A 140 -17.32 25.16 18.89
CA THR A 140 -17.05 26.46 19.50
C THR A 140 -16.37 27.39 18.50
N ARG A 141 -16.52 28.70 18.69
CA ARG A 141 -15.76 29.72 17.97
C ARG A 141 -14.97 30.60 18.94
N TRP A 142 -13.76 30.93 18.54
CA TRP A 142 -12.75 31.68 19.29
C TRP A 142 -12.19 32.82 18.46
N ASN A 143 -11.65 33.85 19.11
CA ASN A 143 -10.76 34.83 18.49
C ASN A 143 -9.30 34.39 18.70
N LEU A 144 -8.50 34.32 17.64
CA LEU A 144 -7.06 34.00 17.70
C LEU A 144 -6.21 35.23 17.37
N VAL A 145 -5.74 35.94 18.39
CA VAL A 145 -4.94 37.17 18.24
C VAL A 145 -3.66 37.03 19.08
N ASP A 146 -2.53 37.48 18.55
CA ASP A 146 -1.20 37.38 19.18
C ASP A 146 -0.87 35.98 19.72
N ASP A 147 -1.17 34.96 18.90
CA ASP A 147 -1.03 33.53 19.23
C ASP A 147 -1.73 33.10 20.54
N LYS A 148 -2.90 33.69 20.83
CA LYS A 148 -3.77 33.36 21.97
C LYS A 148 -5.22 33.19 21.55
N LEU A 149 -5.87 32.14 22.04
CA LEU A 149 -7.32 31.95 21.94
C LEU A 149 -8.03 32.75 23.04
N SER A 150 -9.13 33.41 22.68
CA SER A 150 -9.98 34.17 23.61
C SER A 150 -11.43 34.22 23.12
N SER A 151 -12.34 34.71 23.97
CA SER A 151 -13.74 34.99 23.62
C SER A 151 -14.50 33.76 23.09
N GLU A 152 -14.39 32.63 23.80
CA GLU A 152 -15.12 31.38 23.49
C GLU A 152 -16.63 31.61 23.33
N LYS A 153 -17.21 31.01 22.30
CA LYS A 153 -18.65 30.94 22.08
C LYS A 153 -19.04 29.52 21.66
N VAL A 154 -19.96 28.90 22.39
CA VAL A 154 -20.56 27.62 21.99
C VAL A 154 -21.57 27.88 20.86
N VAL A 155 -21.35 27.26 19.70
CA VAL A 155 -22.17 27.42 18.50
C VAL A 155 -23.19 26.29 18.38
N LEU A 156 -22.76 25.04 18.56
CA LEU A 156 -23.62 23.86 18.44
C LEU A 156 -23.18 22.78 19.43
N GLU A 157 -24.15 22.10 20.03
CA GLU A 157 -23.92 20.91 20.87
C GLU A 157 -24.52 19.66 20.21
N VAL A 158 -23.77 18.56 20.25
CA VAL A 158 -24.17 17.23 19.77
C VAL A 158 -24.11 16.27 20.96
N THR A 159 -25.26 15.72 21.36
CA THR A 159 -25.33 14.70 22.42
C THR A 159 -24.57 13.44 22.02
N THR A 160 -23.81 12.84 22.94
CA THR A 160 -23.10 11.58 22.73
C THR A 160 -23.32 10.59 23.86
N GLN A 161 -22.96 9.32 23.64
CA GLN A 161 -22.73 8.33 24.68
C GLN A 161 -21.22 8.17 24.91
N ARG A 162 -20.85 7.70 26.10
CA ARG A 162 -19.46 7.44 26.54
C ARG A 162 -19.25 6.06 27.16
N GLU A 163 -20.13 5.13 26.80
CA GLU A 163 -20.16 3.76 27.28
C GLU A 163 -19.34 2.84 26.38
N VAL A 164 -19.42 3.05 25.06
CA VAL A 164 -18.73 2.25 24.05
C VAL A 164 -18.07 3.11 22.98
N CYS A 165 -17.00 2.57 22.40
CA CYS A 165 -16.43 3.04 21.15
C CYS A 165 -17.37 2.63 19.98
N CYS A 166 -17.55 3.43 18.93
CA CYS A 166 -16.59 4.37 18.34
C CYS A 166 -17.28 5.53 17.56
N HIS A 167 -16.51 6.20 16.68
CA HIS A 167 -16.89 7.13 15.61
C HIS A 167 -17.34 8.52 16.07
N THR A 168 -16.50 9.51 15.76
CA THR A 168 -16.70 10.91 16.17
C THR A 168 -16.99 11.86 15.00
N GLY A 169 -16.41 11.62 13.82
CA GLY A 169 -16.35 12.62 12.75
C GLY A 169 -15.46 13.81 13.14
N GLY A 170 -15.93 15.03 12.89
CA GLY A 170 -15.23 16.29 13.19
C GLY A 170 -14.51 16.94 12.00
N GLY A 171 -14.67 16.41 10.79
CA GLY A 171 -14.25 17.10 9.57
C GLY A 171 -15.11 18.34 9.33
N MET A 172 -14.48 19.44 8.88
CA MET A 172 -15.15 20.71 8.63
C MET A 172 -14.70 21.32 7.30
N THR A 173 -15.63 21.99 6.60
CA THR A 173 -15.35 22.75 5.38
C THR A 173 -16.40 23.84 5.16
N TRP A 174 -16.17 24.77 4.24
CA TRP A 174 -17.03 25.94 4.02
C TRP A 174 -17.48 26.04 2.56
N ASP A 175 -18.74 26.41 2.34
CA ASP A 175 -19.18 26.83 1.00
C ASP A 175 -18.93 28.31 0.73
N LYS A 176 -19.07 28.72 -0.53
CA LYS A 176 -18.88 30.10 -0.98
C LYS A 176 -19.87 31.12 -0.39
N ALA A 177 -20.95 30.66 0.24
CA ALA A 177 -21.90 31.50 0.95
C ALA A 177 -21.60 31.62 2.46
N GLY A 178 -20.48 31.05 2.93
CA GLY A 178 -20.06 31.12 4.33
C GLY A 178 -20.77 30.11 5.23
N ASN A 179 -21.40 29.07 4.68
CA ASN A 179 -22.00 28.01 5.49
C ASN A 179 -20.93 26.98 5.87
N LEU A 180 -20.89 26.64 7.16
CA LEU A 180 -20.03 25.61 7.73
C LEU A 180 -20.69 24.25 7.59
N TYR A 181 -19.96 23.30 7.02
CA TYR A 181 -20.29 21.88 7.03
C TYR A 181 -19.50 21.18 8.14
N LEU A 182 -20.13 20.26 8.87
CA LEU A 182 -19.53 19.50 9.97
C LEU A 182 -19.93 18.03 9.88
N THR A 183 -18.95 17.11 9.89
CA THR A 183 -19.21 15.67 9.97
C THR A 183 -19.40 15.21 11.41
N VAL A 184 -20.37 14.32 11.64
CA VAL A 184 -20.68 13.77 12.97
C VAL A 184 -20.86 12.25 12.86
N GLY A 185 -20.03 11.50 13.56
CA GLY A 185 -20.11 10.03 13.63
C GLY A 185 -21.41 9.52 14.27
N ASN A 186 -21.75 8.26 14.02
CA ASN A 186 -22.93 7.60 14.58
C ASN A 186 -22.87 7.43 16.11
N ASN A 187 -21.67 7.39 16.67
CA ASN A 187 -21.39 7.27 18.10
C ASN A 187 -22.06 6.02 18.74
N THR A 188 -21.91 4.86 18.08
CA THR A 188 -22.39 3.54 18.53
C THR A 188 -21.29 2.48 18.58
N GLY A 189 -21.60 1.33 19.18
CA GLY A 189 -20.70 0.18 19.28
C GLY A 189 -20.04 -0.26 17.97
N ASN A 190 -18.72 -0.40 17.92
CA ASN A 190 -18.05 -1.02 16.77
C ASN A 190 -18.15 -2.56 16.81
N GLN A 191 -18.75 -3.16 15.78
CA GLN A 191 -18.75 -4.60 15.52
C GLN A 191 -18.56 -4.89 14.02
N GLN A 192 -18.48 -6.17 13.67
CA GLN A 192 -18.36 -6.64 12.29
C GLN A 192 -19.59 -6.31 11.42
N ALA A 193 -20.75 -6.04 12.02
CA ALA A 193 -21.99 -5.69 11.32
C ALA A 193 -22.69 -4.47 11.94
N ALA A 194 -23.70 -3.94 11.24
CA ALA A 194 -24.60 -2.90 11.71
C ALA A 194 -25.16 -3.16 13.13
N GLN A 195 -25.32 -2.11 13.94
CA GLN A 195 -25.85 -2.23 15.29
C GLN A 195 -27.35 -1.90 15.32
N THR A 196 -28.19 -2.89 15.61
CA THR A 196 -29.66 -2.74 15.70
C THR A 196 -30.22 -3.36 16.99
N ASP A 197 -29.52 -3.21 18.12
CA ASP A 197 -29.86 -3.84 19.40
C ASP A 197 -30.93 -3.02 20.15
N GLU A 198 -32.20 -3.25 19.79
CA GLU A 198 -33.37 -2.54 20.32
C GLU A 198 -33.74 -2.91 21.77
N ARG A 199 -32.96 -3.76 22.45
CA ARG A 199 -33.28 -4.24 23.81
C ARG A 199 -33.16 -3.12 24.87
N PRO A 200 -33.93 -3.16 25.97
CA PRO A 200 -33.82 -2.18 27.04
C PRO A 200 -32.39 -2.05 27.59
N GLY A 201 -31.92 -0.81 27.72
CA GLY A 201 -30.55 -0.52 28.16
C GLY A 201 -29.47 -0.68 27.08
N ARG A 202 -29.82 -0.96 25.82
CA ARG A 202 -28.87 -1.19 24.71
C ARG A 202 -28.85 -0.09 23.65
N ALA A 203 -29.40 1.09 23.95
CA ALA A 203 -29.47 2.21 23.00
C ALA A 203 -28.10 2.63 22.40
N SER A 204 -26.98 2.50 23.14
CA SER A 204 -25.62 2.74 22.64
C SER A 204 -25.18 1.77 21.51
N TRP A 205 -25.99 0.73 21.23
CA TRP A 205 -25.83 -0.29 20.18
C TRP A 205 -27.05 -0.31 19.23
N ASP A 206 -27.73 0.81 19.02
CA ASP A 206 -28.78 0.94 18.01
C ASP A 206 -28.55 2.17 17.10
N ASP A 207 -27.94 1.94 15.95
CA ASP A 207 -27.71 2.95 14.91
C ASP A 207 -29.01 3.52 14.33
N GLN A 208 -30.12 2.78 14.43
CA GLN A 208 -31.42 3.20 13.91
C GLN A 208 -31.98 4.38 14.71
N GLY A 209 -31.72 4.42 16.03
CA GLY A 209 -32.01 5.56 16.89
C GLY A 209 -31.13 6.80 16.64
N HIS A 210 -30.04 6.64 15.87
CA HIS A 210 -28.99 7.66 15.69
C HIS A 210 -28.80 8.04 14.20
N ALA A 211 -27.95 7.31 13.47
CA ALA A 211 -27.66 7.55 12.05
C ALA A 211 -28.94 7.55 11.20
N GLY A 212 -29.83 6.57 11.43
CA GLY A 212 -31.13 6.43 10.78
C GLY A 212 -32.25 7.33 11.33
N ASN A 213 -32.01 8.10 12.40
CA ASN A 213 -33.01 8.98 13.01
C ASN A 213 -32.90 10.40 12.44
N THR A 214 -34.00 10.94 11.92
CA THR A 214 -34.08 12.29 11.32
C THR A 214 -34.07 13.41 12.35
N ASN A 215 -34.26 13.09 13.63
CA ASN A 215 -34.33 14.02 14.75
C ASN A 215 -33.07 13.97 15.66
N ASP A 216 -32.02 13.24 15.26
CA ASP A 216 -30.73 13.16 15.94
C ASP A 216 -29.61 13.71 15.04
N LEU A 217 -28.56 14.29 15.64
CA LEU A 217 -27.42 14.87 14.91
C LEU A 217 -26.27 13.87 14.67
N ARG A 218 -26.31 12.68 15.28
CA ARG A 218 -25.30 11.63 15.10
C ARG A 218 -25.48 10.87 13.79
N GLY A 219 -24.37 10.48 13.16
CA GLY A 219 -24.34 9.81 11.86
C GLY A 219 -24.85 10.72 10.72
N LYS A 220 -24.44 11.99 10.74
CA LYS A 220 -24.89 13.07 9.87
C LYS A 220 -23.72 13.87 9.30
N ILE A 221 -23.96 14.54 8.18
CA ILE A 221 -23.22 15.76 7.83
C ILE A 221 -24.19 16.92 8.01
N LEU A 222 -23.78 17.88 8.85
CA LEU A 222 -24.55 19.07 9.18
C LEU A 222 -24.10 20.25 8.31
N ARG A 223 -25.01 21.20 8.06
CA ARG A 223 -24.71 22.47 7.40
C ARG A 223 -25.45 23.62 8.10
N ILE A 224 -24.70 24.58 8.62
CA ILE A 224 -25.20 25.75 9.36
C ILE A 224 -24.52 27.03 8.86
N HIS A 225 -25.09 28.20 9.16
CA HIS A 225 -24.42 29.48 8.95
C HIS A 225 -24.07 30.12 10.31
N PRO A 226 -22.81 30.07 10.76
CA PRO A 226 -22.41 30.64 12.05
C PRO A 226 -22.52 32.17 12.08
N GLU A 227 -23.11 32.71 13.15
CA GLU A 227 -23.37 34.15 13.30
C GLU A 227 -22.31 34.85 14.16
N ALA A 228 -22.24 36.18 14.03
CA ALA A 228 -21.27 37.03 14.73
C ALA A 228 -21.43 37.03 16.27
N ASP A 229 -22.64 36.78 16.76
CA ASP A 229 -22.95 36.70 18.20
C ASP A 229 -22.59 35.34 18.82
N GLY A 230 -22.31 34.30 18.01
CA GLY A 230 -22.03 32.93 18.44
C GLY A 230 -23.17 31.94 18.19
N SER A 231 -24.35 32.43 17.80
CA SER A 231 -25.45 31.58 17.33
C SER A 231 -25.20 31.07 15.90
N TYR A 232 -26.20 30.43 15.30
CA TYR A 232 -26.20 30.07 13.89
C TYR A 232 -27.60 30.21 13.28
N SER A 233 -27.66 30.50 11.99
CA SER A 233 -28.87 30.38 11.18
C SER A 233 -28.84 29.09 10.34
N ILE A 234 -30.01 28.69 9.83
CA ILE A 234 -30.19 27.48 9.01
C ILE A 234 -30.18 27.88 7.53
N PRO A 235 -29.23 27.41 6.71
CA PRO A 235 -29.23 27.63 5.27
C PRO A 235 -30.41 26.96 4.58
N GLU A 236 -30.90 27.58 3.50
CA GLU A 236 -31.86 26.91 2.61
C GLU A 236 -31.19 25.74 1.86
N GLY A 237 -32.00 24.74 1.51
CA GLY A 237 -31.52 23.55 0.80
C GLY A 237 -30.79 22.52 1.66
N ASN A 238 -31.06 22.46 2.97
CA ASN A 238 -30.76 21.29 3.80
C ASN A 238 -31.79 20.16 3.55
N LEU A 239 -31.52 18.93 4.04
CA LEU A 239 -32.36 17.75 3.79
C LEU A 239 -33.79 17.93 4.34
N TYR A 240 -33.91 18.64 5.46
CA TYR A 240 -35.19 18.96 6.10
C TYR A 240 -35.37 20.47 6.24
N PRO A 241 -36.45 21.05 5.69
CA PRO A 241 -36.77 22.47 5.89
C PRO A 241 -36.93 22.84 7.36
N LYS A 242 -36.58 24.09 7.71
CA LYS A 242 -36.76 24.62 9.06
C LYS A 242 -38.25 24.58 9.46
N GLY A 243 -38.53 23.93 10.59
CA GLY A 243 -39.89 23.76 11.12
C GLY A 243 -40.58 22.44 10.74
N THR A 244 -39.97 21.59 9.91
CA THR A 244 -40.48 20.24 9.64
C THR A 244 -40.47 19.40 10.93
N ALA A 245 -41.67 18.95 11.35
CA ALA A 245 -41.83 18.21 12.60
C ALA A 245 -41.05 16.88 12.59
N LYS A 246 -40.51 16.50 13.76
CA LYS A 246 -39.65 15.32 13.96
C LYS A 246 -38.37 15.29 13.09
N THR A 247 -37.83 16.45 12.73
CA THR A 247 -36.57 16.54 11.98
C THR A 247 -35.66 17.63 12.54
N ARG A 248 -34.35 17.44 12.36
CA ARG A 248 -33.32 18.44 12.64
C ARG A 248 -32.94 19.19 11.35
N PRO A 249 -33.24 20.50 11.24
CA PRO A 249 -32.99 21.25 10.00
C PRO A 249 -31.51 21.56 9.75
N GLU A 250 -30.62 21.24 10.69
CA GLU A 250 -29.16 21.29 10.53
C GLU A 250 -28.64 20.19 9.59
N ILE A 251 -29.40 19.13 9.35
CA ILE A 251 -28.97 17.96 8.57
C ILE A 251 -28.90 18.30 7.08
N TYR A 252 -27.70 18.25 6.50
CA TYR A 252 -27.49 18.26 5.05
C TYR A 252 -27.55 16.84 4.47
N SER A 253 -26.93 15.86 5.15
CA SER A 253 -27.10 14.45 4.79
C SER A 253 -27.11 13.55 6.02
N MET A 254 -27.76 12.38 5.89
CA MET A 254 -27.92 11.40 6.96
C MET A 254 -27.52 10.00 6.53
N GLY A 255 -27.54 9.05 7.47
CA GLY A 255 -27.25 7.66 7.19
C GLY A 255 -25.75 7.39 7.02
N HIS A 256 -24.93 7.96 7.91
CA HIS A 256 -23.47 7.74 7.95
C HIS A 256 -23.05 7.01 9.24
N ARG A 257 -21.94 6.29 9.17
CA ARG A 257 -21.28 5.59 10.29
C ARG A 257 -20.18 6.46 10.88
N ASN A 258 -19.18 6.82 10.08
CA ASN A 258 -18.03 7.65 10.46
C ASN A 258 -17.55 8.51 9.27
N PRO A 259 -18.27 9.59 8.92
CA PRO A 259 -17.86 10.53 7.87
C PRO A 259 -16.66 11.33 8.36
N TRP A 260 -15.51 11.22 7.67
CA TRP A 260 -14.22 11.63 8.22
C TRP A 260 -13.73 13.02 7.78
N ARG A 261 -12.91 13.15 6.71
CA ARG A 261 -12.55 14.45 6.14
C ARG A 261 -13.46 14.77 4.97
N ILE A 262 -13.80 16.04 4.86
CA ILE A 262 -14.83 16.56 3.98
C ILE A 262 -14.30 17.75 3.19
N SER A 263 -14.68 17.85 1.93
CA SER A 263 -14.34 18.96 1.04
C SER A 263 -15.53 19.33 0.16
N ILE A 264 -15.53 20.57 -0.32
CA ILE A 264 -16.46 21.08 -1.32
C ILE A 264 -15.68 21.42 -2.56
N ASP A 265 -16.12 20.91 -3.70
CA ASP A 265 -15.66 21.34 -5.01
C ASP A 265 -16.09 22.81 -5.23
N SER A 266 -15.13 23.70 -5.42
CA SER A 266 -15.37 25.13 -5.56
C SER A 266 -16.12 25.51 -6.84
N LYS A 267 -16.12 24.66 -7.87
CA LYS A 267 -16.77 24.87 -9.16
C LYS A 267 -18.20 24.34 -9.15
N THR A 268 -18.40 23.10 -8.74
CA THR A 268 -19.72 22.43 -8.79
C THR A 268 -20.55 22.64 -7.52
N GLY A 269 -19.90 22.92 -6.39
CA GLY A 269 -20.53 22.91 -5.06
C GLY A 269 -20.81 21.50 -4.53
N PHE A 270 -20.34 20.44 -5.20
CA PHE A 270 -20.52 19.07 -4.73
C PHE A 270 -19.66 18.79 -3.49
N LEU A 271 -20.24 18.02 -2.57
CA LEU A 271 -19.63 17.62 -1.31
C LEU A 271 -18.92 16.28 -1.46
N TYR A 272 -17.72 16.10 -0.90
CA TYR A 272 -16.96 14.85 -0.98
C TYR A 272 -16.39 14.47 0.39
N TRP A 273 -16.40 13.19 0.75
CA TRP A 273 -15.85 12.70 2.02
C TRP A 273 -15.39 11.24 1.97
N GLY A 274 -14.55 10.85 2.93
CA GLY A 274 -14.30 9.45 3.27
C GLY A 274 -15.24 8.95 4.37
N GLU A 275 -15.67 7.70 4.27
CA GLU A 275 -16.62 7.03 5.17
C GLU A 275 -16.04 5.67 5.60
N VAL A 276 -15.84 5.47 6.91
CA VAL A 276 -15.27 4.22 7.44
C VAL A 276 -16.38 3.23 7.78
N GLY A 277 -16.37 2.06 7.14
CA GLY A 277 -17.36 1.00 7.29
C GLY A 277 -17.07 -0.01 8.40
N PRO A 278 -17.89 -1.07 8.54
CA PRO A 278 -17.75 -2.08 9.59
C PRO A 278 -16.63 -3.10 9.31
N ASP A 279 -16.25 -3.85 10.36
CA ASP A 279 -15.05 -4.70 10.35
C ASP A 279 -15.26 -6.16 9.86
N ALA A 280 -16.35 -6.46 9.16
CA ALA A 280 -16.53 -7.78 8.53
C ALA A 280 -15.57 -7.96 7.34
N GLY A 281 -14.79 -9.06 7.37
CA GLY A 281 -13.91 -9.48 6.26
C GLY A 281 -14.62 -10.31 5.18
N GLU A 282 -15.73 -10.97 5.51
CA GLU A 282 -16.48 -11.88 4.65
C GLU A 282 -17.99 -11.67 4.76
N ASP A 283 -18.75 -12.11 3.75
CA ASP A 283 -20.21 -12.07 3.76
C ASP A 283 -20.77 -13.19 4.67
N THR A 284 -21.74 -12.87 5.53
CA THR A 284 -22.27 -13.78 6.56
C THR A 284 -23.80 -13.68 6.66
N GLU A 285 -24.41 -14.55 7.47
CA GLU A 285 -25.86 -14.49 7.75
C GLU A 285 -26.30 -13.21 8.48
N ILE A 286 -25.39 -12.51 9.16
CA ILE A 286 -25.67 -11.25 9.88
C ILE A 286 -25.38 -9.99 9.04
N GLY A 287 -24.82 -10.13 7.83
CA GLY A 287 -24.52 -8.99 6.97
C GLY A 287 -23.47 -9.26 5.90
N PRO A 288 -23.37 -8.37 4.89
CA PRO A 288 -22.25 -8.37 3.96
C PRO A 288 -20.91 -8.13 4.69
N ARG A 289 -19.81 -8.47 4.02
CA ARG A 289 -18.49 -7.92 4.34
C ARG A 289 -18.58 -6.39 4.34
N GLY A 290 -17.87 -5.73 5.26
CA GLY A 290 -17.91 -4.28 5.31
C GLY A 290 -17.29 -3.66 4.06
N TYR A 291 -17.58 -2.38 3.84
CA TYR A 291 -16.98 -1.56 2.79
C TYR A 291 -16.66 -0.19 3.38
N ASP A 292 -15.46 0.33 3.10
CA ASP A 292 -15.20 1.75 3.24
C ASP A 292 -15.59 2.45 1.94
N GLU A 293 -15.92 3.73 2.02
CA GLU A 293 -16.43 4.51 0.90
C GLU A 293 -15.71 5.85 0.75
N LEU A 294 -15.57 6.27 -0.50
CA LEU A 294 -15.24 7.64 -0.86
C LEU A 294 -16.47 8.18 -1.59
N ASN A 295 -17.23 9.05 -0.91
CA ASN A 295 -18.59 9.44 -1.28
C ASN A 295 -18.68 10.85 -1.87
N GLN A 296 -19.74 11.07 -2.65
CA GLN A 296 -20.07 12.34 -3.29
C GLN A 296 -21.54 12.70 -3.03
N GLY A 297 -21.79 13.94 -2.60
CA GLY A 297 -23.11 14.51 -2.33
C GLY A 297 -23.40 15.69 -3.25
N ARG A 298 -24.00 15.42 -4.41
CA ARG A 298 -24.45 16.47 -5.37
C ARG A 298 -25.62 17.32 -4.85
N LYS A 299 -26.31 16.83 -3.81
CA LYS A 299 -27.45 17.45 -3.12
C LYS A 299 -27.64 16.78 -1.74
N PRO A 300 -28.50 17.31 -0.85
CA PRO A 300 -28.92 16.62 0.37
C PRO A 300 -29.44 15.19 0.10
N GLY A 301 -29.17 14.26 1.02
CA GLY A 301 -29.56 12.86 0.84
C GLY A 301 -29.34 11.96 2.06
N ASN A 302 -29.81 10.72 1.94
CA ASN A 302 -29.61 9.63 2.89
C ASN A 302 -28.61 8.62 2.29
N PHE A 303 -27.55 8.28 3.00
CA PHE A 303 -26.46 7.40 2.55
C PHE A 303 -26.53 5.98 3.15
N GLY A 304 -27.64 5.65 3.83
CA GLY A 304 -28.08 4.27 4.01
C GLY A 304 -27.63 3.54 5.28
N TRP A 305 -26.57 3.98 5.97
CA TRP A 305 -26.20 3.39 7.27
C TRP A 305 -27.34 3.58 8.30
N PRO A 306 -27.72 2.56 9.09
CA PRO A 306 -27.08 1.26 9.26
C PRO A 306 -27.50 0.13 8.31
N TRP A 307 -28.55 0.31 7.50
CA TRP A 307 -29.12 -0.82 6.76
C TRP A 307 -28.38 -1.17 5.48
N PHE A 308 -27.52 -0.28 4.98
CA PHE A 308 -26.72 -0.47 3.76
C PHE A 308 -25.28 0.02 3.94
N VAL A 309 -24.37 -0.59 3.20
CA VAL A 309 -23.00 -0.11 2.90
C VAL A 309 -22.69 -0.36 1.43
N GLY A 310 -21.68 0.33 0.90
CA GLY A 310 -21.32 0.25 -0.50
C GLY A 310 -22.51 0.58 -1.40
N ASN A 311 -22.50 0.04 -2.62
CA ASN A 311 -23.59 0.25 -3.55
C ASN A 311 -24.77 -0.70 -3.26
N ASP A 312 -25.56 -0.37 -2.24
CA ASP A 312 -26.76 -1.09 -1.75
C ASP A 312 -26.49 -2.50 -1.14
N GLN A 313 -25.31 -2.78 -0.57
CA GLN A 313 -25.10 -4.04 0.17
C GLN A 313 -25.87 -4.00 1.50
N ALA A 314 -27.05 -4.61 1.51
CA ALA A 314 -28.00 -4.53 2.60
C ALA A 314 -27.71 -5.51 3.76
N PHE A 315 -27.72 -5.01 4.99
CA PHE A 315 -27.76 -5.80 6.23
C PHE A 315 -29.18 -6.33 6.49
N PRO A 316 -29.34 -7.58 6.99
CA PRO A 316 -30.58 -7.99 7.63
C PRO A 316 -30.78 -7.21 8.92
N VAL A 317 -32.02 -6.93 9.31
CA VAL A 317 -32.31 -6.49 10.69
C VAL A 317 -32.05 -7.68 11.60
N PHE A 318 -31.26 -7.54 12.67
CA PHE A 318 -30.97 -8.66 13.56
C PHE A 318 -31.88 -8.62 14.81
N ASP A 319 -32.60 -9.71 15.06
CA ASP A 319 -33.35 -9.89 16.31
C ASP A 319 -32.40 -10.43 17.39
N TYR A 320 -31.96 -9.54 18.29
CA TYR A 320 -31.08 -9.86 19.42
C TYR A 320 -31.79 -10.57 20.59
N ALA A 321 -33.12 -10.75 20.55
CA ALA A 321 -33.87 -11.54 21.52
C ALA A 321 -33.96 -13.01 21.09
N THR A 322 -34.14 -13.29 19.79
CA THR A 322 -34.15 -14.67 19.25
C THR A 322 -32.84 -15.11 18.60
N ASN A 323 -31.88 -14.20 18.46
CA ASN A 323 -30.57 -14.37 17.83
C ASN A 323 -30.67 -14.86 16.37
N LYS A 324 -31.45 -14.14 15.56
CA LYS A 324 -31.72 -14.47 14.15
C LYS A 324 -31.73 -13.24 13.25
N PRO A 325 -31.24 -13.35 11.99
CA PRO A 325 -31.50 -12.34 10.97
C PRO A 325 -32.98 -12.36 10.55
N LEU A 326 -33.53 -11.17 10.35
CA LEU A 326 -34.84 -10.90 9.75
C LEU A 326 -34.65 -10.38 8.31
N ASP A 327 -35.75 -9.96 7.69
CA ASP A 327 -35.73 -9.39 6.34
C ASP A 327 -34.85 -8.13 6.22
N LYS A 328 -34.25 -7.98 5.05
CA LYS A 328 -33.48 -6.79 4.66
C LYS A 328 -34.42 -5.64 4.29
N LYS A 329 -33.99 -4.39 4.49
CA LYS A 329 -34.76 -3.20 4.09
C LYS A 329 -34.71 -2.97 2.57
N ASP A 330 -35.72 -2.28 2.03
CA ASP A 330 -35.69 -1.75 0.66
C ASP A 330 -35.03 -0.35 0.66
N PRO A 331 -33.94 -0.13 -0.10
CA PRO A 331 -33.27 1.17 -0.16
C PRO A 331 -34.14 2.27 -0.79
N ARG A 332 -35.20 1.93 -1.54
CA ARG A 332 -36.15 2.88 -2.14
C ARG A 332 -37.33 3.22 -1.25
N LYS A 333 -37.63 2.39 -0.24
CA LYS A 333 -38.75 2.56 0.68
C LYS A 333 -38.32 2.19 2.11
N LEU A 334 -37.40 2.98 2.64
CA LEU A 334 -36.75 2.71 3.91
C LEU A 334 -37.66 3.11 5.08
N VAL A 335 -37.83 2.18 6.03
CA VAL A 335 -38.71 2.35 7.20
C VAL A 335 -37.95 2.08 8.49
N ASN A 336 -37.89 3.09 9.37
CA ASN A 336 -37.25 3.05 10.68
C ASN A 336 -38.30 2.89 11.80
N ASN A 337 -38.43 1.65 12.28
CA ASN A 337 -39.37 1.25 13.34
C ASN A 337 -38.70 1.07 14.71
N SER A 338 -37.42 1.45 14.87
CA SER A 338 -36.72 1.28 16.15
C SER A 338 -37.48 2.00 17.28
N PRO A 339 -37.56 1.42 18.49
CA PRO A 339 -38.13 2.07 19.66
C PRO A 339 -37.34 3.31 20.10
N ASN A 340 -36.09 3.47 19.63
CA ASN A 340 -35.24 4.63 19.88
C ASN A 340 -35.40 5.73 18.79
N ASN A 341 -36.17 5.49 17.73
CA ASN A 341 -36.40 6.48 16.67
C ASN A 341 -37.40 7.56 17.14
N THR A 342 -36.89 8.77 17.37
CA THR A 342 -37.70 9.96 17.70
C THR A 342 -38.08 10.80 16.47
N GLY A 343 -37.64 10.39 15.28
CA GLY A 343 -37.79 11.08 14.01
C GLY A 343 -38.97 10.60 13.16
N LEU A 344 -38.79 10.70 11.83
CA LEU A 344 -39.70 10.16 10.84
C LEU A 344 -39.56 8.62 10.77
N THR A 345 -40.68 7.95 10.53
CA THR A 345 -40.74 6.50 10.34
C THR A 345 -40.42 6.11 8.89
N GLU A 346 -40.92 6.87 7.92
CA GLU A 346 -40.56 6.72 6.50
C GLU A 346 -39.38 7.65 6.20
N LEU A 347 -38.30 7.11 5.64
CA LEU A 347 -37.05 7.83 5.37
C LEU A 347 -36.88 8.11 3.86
N PRO A 348 -36.10 9.15 3.49
CA PRO A 348 -35.69 9.36 2.11
C PRO A 348 -34.97 8.12 1.53
N PRO A 349 -35.10 7.85 0.23
CA PRO A 349 -34.40 6.74 -0.42
C PRO A 349 -32.89 6.92 -0.32
N VAL A 350 -32.18 5.79 -0.32
CA VAL A 350 -30.72 5.74 -0.23
C VAL A 350 -30.09 6.27 -1.52
N ALA A 351 -29.07 7.12 -1.37
CA ALA A 351 -28.21 7.62 -2.43
C ALA A 351 -27.06 6.64 -2.67
N PRO A 352 -26.61 6.45 -3.94
CA PRO A 352 -25.54 5.52 -4.25
C PRO A 352 -24.17 6.01 -3.77
N SER A 353 -23.36 5.10 -3.23
CA SER A 353 -21.96 5.35 -2.88
C SER A 353 -21.09 5.49 -4.13
N PHE A 354 -20.20 6.48 -4.15
CA PHE A 354 -19.45 6.87 -5.35
C PHE A 354 -18.29 5.89 -5.66
N ILE A 355 -17.42 5.64 -4.68
CA ILE A 355 -16.39 4.58 -4.70
C ILE A 355 -16.51 3.79 -3.39
N TYR A 356 -16.40 2.46 -3.44
CA TYR A 356 -16.52 1.57 -2.27
C TYR A 356 -15.57 0.37 -2.38
N TYR A 357 -14.98 -0.08 -1.26
CA TYR A 357 -13.98 -1.16 -1.29
C TYR A 357 -13.91 -2.07 -0.04
N PRO A 358 -13.73 -3.40 -0.25
CA PRO A 358 -13.61 -4.37 0.83
C PRO A 358 -12.18 -4.38 1.45
N TYR A 359 -11.97 -5.21 2.48
CA TYR A 359 -10.63 -5.58 2.96
C TYR A 359 -9.82 -6.32 1.87
N GLY A 360 -10.50 -7.08 1.01
CA GLY A 360 -9.90 -7.65 -0.20
C GLY A 360 -9.77 -6.67 -1.36
N ILE A 361 -9.38 -7.17 -2.52
CA ILE A 361 -9.32 -6.39 -3.76
C ILE A 361 -10.75 -6.03 -4.19
N SER A 362 -11.00 -4.75 -4.51
CA SER A 362 -12.27 -4.33 -5.10
C SER A 362 -12.32 -4.70 -6.59
N GLU A 363 -13.33 -5.45 -7.02
CA GLU A 363 -13.54 -5.81 -8.43
C GLU A 363 -13.74 -4.58 -9.33
N LYS A 364 -14.47 -3.57 -8.82
CA LYS A 364 -14.77 -2.33 -9.55
C LYS A 364 -13.64 -1.29 -9.45
N PHE A 365 -12.89 -1.28 -8.35
CA PHE A 365 -11.87 -0.28 -8.05
C PHE A 365 -10.53 -0.89 -7.59
N PRO A 366 -9.88 -1.78 -8.37
CA PRO A 366 -8.76 -2.59 -7.88
C PRO A 366 -7.54 -1.79 -7.39
N LEU A 367 -7.35 -0.55 -7.86
CA LEU A 367 -6.23 0.31 -7.47
C LEU A 367 -6.24 0.74 -5.99
N VAL A 368 -7.39 0.72 -5.33
CA VAL A 368 -7.50 0.98 -3.87
C VAL A 368 -6.78 -0.09 -3.03
N GLY A 369 -6.41 -1.22 -3.62
CA GLY A 369 -5.65 -2.30 -3.00
C GLY A 369 -6.49 -3.17 -2.06
N SER A 370 -5.79 -3.76 -1.09
CA SER A 370 -6.31 -4.70 -0.08
C SER A 370 -5.54 -4.52 1.24
N GLY A 371 -6.00 -5.18 2.31
CA GLY A 371 -5.52 -4.99 3.69
C GLY A 371 -6.48 -4.09 4.48
N SER A 372 -6.06 -3.64 5.66
CA SER A 372 -6.78 -2.64 6.47
C SER A 372 -7.19 -1.43 5.65
N ARG A 373 -8.23 -0.73 6.09
CA ARG A 373 -8.82 0.40 5.36
C ARG A 373 -9.30 1.44 6.36
N SER A 374 -9.23 2.69 5.95
CA SER A 374 -9.87 3.81 6.63
C SER A 374 -9.96 4.97 5.64
N ALA A 375 -11.05 5.02 4.88
CA ALA A 375 -11.29 6.06 3.88
C ALA A 375 -11.30 7.44 4.54
N THR A 376 -10.32 8.27 4.19
CA THR A 376 -10.11 9.59 4.84
C THR A 376 -10.81 10.69 4.05
N GLY A 377 -10.69 10.69 2.72
CA GLY A 377 -11.12 11.77 1.84
C GLY A 377 -9.95 12.65 1.37
N GLY A 378 -10.23 13.91 1.03
CA GLY A 378 -9.21 14.90 0.60
C GLY A 378 -9.79 15.99 -0.31
N PRO A 379 -8.96 16.90 -0.87
CA PRO A 379 -9.41 18.08 -1.62
C PRO A 379 -9.59 17.82 -3.12
N ILE A 380 -10.46 18.60 -3.76
CA ILE A 380 -10.54 18.69 -5.23
C ILE A 380 -9.57 19.78 -5.66
N TYR A 381 -8.76 19.54 -6.70
CA TYR A 381 -7.79 20.53 -7.16
C TYR A 381 -8.37 21.42 -8.27
N HIS A 382 -8.41 22.72 -8.02
CA HIS A 382 -8.63 23.74 -9.05
C HIS A 382 -7.54 24.81 -8.95
N ARG A 383 -6.77 24.99 -10.02
CA ARG A 383 -5.66 25.97 -10.07
C ARG A 383 -6.12 27.40 -9.82
N SER A 384 -7.39 27.70 -10.09
CA SER A 384 -8.02 29.01 -9.85
C SER A 384 -8.29 29.35 -8.39
N ASP A 385 -8.25 28.38 -7.49
CA ASP A 385 -8.64 28.58 -6.09
C ASP A 385 -7.50 29.19 -5.28
N PHE A 386 -6.29 29.15 -5.85
CA PHE A 386 -5.08 29.77 -5.32
C PHE A 386 -4.83 31.09 -6.03
N LYS A 387 -4.65 32.16 -5.24
CA LYS A 387 -4.28 33.47 -5.77
C LYS A 387 -2.77 33.60 -5.79
N ASP A 388 -2.21 33.77 -6.99
CA ASP A 388 -0.77 33.91 -7.24
C ASP A 388 0.09 32.79 -6.58
N PRO A 389 -0.28 31.50 -6.76
CA PRO A 389 0.39 30.38 -6.08
C PRO A 389 1.87 30.29 -6.43
N LYS A 390 2.68 29.93 -5.44
CA LYS A 390 4.13 29.77 -5.59
C LYS A 390 4.49 28.53 -6.41
N ARG A 391 3.74 27.43 -6.23
CA ARG A 391 3.95 26.13 -6.88
C ARG A 391 2.60 25.47 -7.20
N PRO A 392 1.79 26.06 -8.11
CA PRO A 392 0.56 25.41 -8.53
C PRO A 392 0.87 24.04 -9.14
N TRP A 393 0.09 23.03 -8.77
CA TRP A 393 0.11 21.74 -9.44
C TRP A 393 -0.30 21.90 -10.93
N PRO A 394 0.22 21.04 -11.83
CA PRO A 394 0.02 21.19 -13.26
C PRO A 394 -1.44 20.93 -13.67
N ALA A 395 -1.83 21.47 -14.83
CA ALA A 395 -3.19 21.42 -15.36
C ALA A 395 -3.78 19.99 -15.46
N TYR A 396 -2.92 18.97 -15.59
CA TYR A 396 -3.31 17.56 -15.56
C TYR A 396 -4.17 17.16 -14.33
N TYR A 397 -4.01 17.82 -13.18
CA TYR A 397 -4.81 17.53 -11.98
C TYR A 397 -6.08 18.39 -11.84
N GLU A 398 -6.35 19.32 -12.75
CA GLU A 398 -7.52 20.20 -12.70
C GLU A 398 -8.83 19.39 -12.65
N GLY A 399 -9.69 19.70 -11.68
CA GLY A 399 -10.95 18.98 -11.43
C GLY A 399 -10.79 17.57 -10.87
N LYS A 400 -9.57 17.06 -10.63
CA LYS A 400 -9.39 15.74 -10.00
C LYS A 400 -9.59 15.84 -8.49
N TRP A 401 -10.27 14.84 -7.92
CA TRP A 401 -10.36 14.67 -6.47
C TRP A 401 -9.11 13.95 -5.97
N ILE A 402 -8.32 14.61 -5.13
CA ILE A 402 -7.15 14.01 -4.50
C ILE A 402 -7.59 13.41 -3.17
N ALA A 403 -7.59 12.08 -3.06
CA ALA A 403 -8.12 11.35 -1.91
C ALA A 403 -7.06 10.41 -1.30
N THR A 404 -7.20 10.13 0.00
CA THR A 404 -6.31 9.24 0.74
C THR A 404 -7.06 8.22 1.60
N ASP A 405 -6.39 7.10 1.90
CA ASP A 405 -6.80 6.10 2.89
C ASP A 405 -5.74 6.07 4.00
N PHE A 406 -6.19 6.17 5.24
CA PHE A 406 -5.33 6.25 6.42
C PHE A 406 -4.55 4.94 6.62
N SER A 407 -5.21 3.78 6.58
CA SER A 407 -4.56 2.50 6.85
C SER A 407 -3.64 2.03 5.72
N ARG A 408 -4.01 2.32 4.46
CA ARG A 408 -3.27 1.88 3.27
C ARG A 408 -2.21 2.88 2.80
N GLY A 409 -2.15 4.07 3.40
CA GLY A 409 -1.10 5.06 3.17
C GLY A 409 -0.93 5.45 1.69
N TRP A 410 -2.04 5.57 0.94
CA TRP A 410 -2.01 5.91 -0.48
C TRP A 410 -2.66 7.25 -0.77
N ILE A 411 -2.17 7.94 -1.80
CA ILE A 411 -2.80 9.14 -2.36
C ILE A 411 -3.20 8.84 -3.80
N MET A 412 -4.49 9.03 -4.11
CA MET A 412 -5.09 8.84 -5.43
C MET A 412 -5.54 10.17 -6.01
N ALA A 413 -5.33 10.38 -7.31
CA ALA A 413 -6.10 11.35 -8.09
C ALA A 413 -7.25 10.60 -8.77
N ILE A 414 -8.48 10.97 -8.43
CA ILE A 414 -9.72 10.45 -9.01
C ILE A 414 -10.17 11.44 -10.07
N THR A 415 -10.31 10.94 -11.30
CA THR A 415 -10.78 11.69 -12.47
C THR A 415 -12.28 11.49 -12.61
N MET A 416 -13.01 12.58 -12.79
CA MET A 416 -14.45 12.58 -13.04
C MET A 416 -14.74 13.11 -14.44
N ASP A 417 -15.88 12.74 -15.00
CA ASP A 417 -16.39 13.33 -16.24
C ASP A 417 -17.04 14.71 -16.01
N GLU A 418 -17.57 15.31 -17.08
CA GLU A 418 -18.25 16.62 -17.04
C GLU A 418 -19.50 16.65 -16.13
N ASN A 419 -20.08 15.49 -15.80
CA ASN A 419 -21.24 15.36 -14.90
C ASN A 419 -20.83 15.18 -13.43
N GLY A 420 -19.53 15.03 -13.15
CA GLY A 420 -18.99 14.65 -11.85
C GLY A 420 -19.06 13.14 -11.58
N ASP A 421 -19.30 12.30 -12.59
CA ASP A 421 -19.33 10.84 -12.47
C ASP A 421 -17.92 10.23 -12.54
N TYR A 422 -17.69 9.11 -11.85
CA TYR A 422 -16.39 8.46 -11.80
C TYR A 422 -15.94 7.98 -13.19
N GLN A 423 -14.75 8.41 -13.62
CA GLN A 423 -14.14 7.98 -14.88
C GLN A 423 -12.95 7.03 -14.64
N SER A 424 -11.99 7.44 -13.81
CA SER A 424 -10.78 6.64 -13.50
C SER A 424 -10.10 7.11 -12.22
N MET A 425 -9.15 6.35 -11.69
CA MET A 425 -8.25 6.79 -10.62
C MET A 425 -6.80 6.37 -10.89
N GLU A 426 -5.85 7.07 -10.28
CA GLU A 426 -4.42 6.79 -10.38
C GLU A 426 -3.67 7.18 -9.10
N ARG A 427 -2.59 6.47 -8.76
CA ARG A 427 -1.70 6.86 -7.66
C ARG A 427 -0.99 8.18 -8.02
N VAL A 428 -1.01 9.17 -7.12
CA VAL A 428 -0.29 10.44 -7.36
C VAL A 428 1.21 10.23 -7.24
N LEU A 429 1.66 9.64 -6.13
CA LEU A 429 3.06 9.34 -5.83
C LEU A 429 3.22 7.88 -5.36
N PRO A 430 3.33 6.89 -6.27
CA PRO A 430 3.49 5.48 -5.91
C PRO A 430 4.59 5.19 -4.88
N ASN A 431 5.71 5.93 -4.94
CA ASN A 431 6.86 5.73 -4.05
C ASN A 431 6.79 6.53 -2.73
N TYR A 432 5.90 7.52 -2.59
CA TYR A 432 5.65 8.18 -1.31
C TYR A 432 4.50 7.48 -0.58
N ARG A 433 4.83 6.81 0.53
CA ARG A 433 3.88 6.15 1.43
C ARG A 433 3.73 6.97 2.72
N PRO A 434 2.80 7.94 2.79
CA PRO A 434 2.48 8.62 4.04
C PRO A 434 2.07 7.61 5.12
N VAL A 435 2.54 7.81 6.35
CA VAL A 435 2.17 6.99 7.50
C VAL A 435 0.88 7.52 8.09
N GLU A 436 -0.21 6.79 7.88
CA GLU A 436 -1.51 7.12 8.49
C GLU A 436 -1.97 8.56 8.19
N PRO A 437 -2.15 8.93 6.90
CA PRO A 437 -2.60 10.25 6.50
C PRO A 437 -4.04 10.50 6.98
N ILE A 438 -4.20 11.35 7.99
CA ILE A 438 -5.47 11.61 8.71
C ILE A 438 -6.17 12.89 8.27
N ASP A 439 -5.44 13.81 7.64
CA ASP A 439 -5.95 15.02 7.01
C ASP A 439 -5.08 15.41 5.81
N MET A 440 -5.68 16.03 4.80
CA MET A 440 -5.02 16.42 3.56
C MET A 440 -5.76 17.58 2.91
N LYS A 441 -5.04 18.65 2.57
CA LYS A 441 -5.59 19.87 1.92
C LYS A 441 -4.49 20.64 1.17
N PHE A 442 -4.88 21.42 0.17
CA PHE A 442 -3.95 22.33 -0.49
C PHE A 442 -3.74 23.59 0.36
N GLY A 443 -2.49 24.05 0.46
CA GLY A 443 -2.16 25.34 1.05
C GLY A 443 -2.39 26.50 0.06
N PRO A 444 -2.47 27.76 0.54
CA PRO A 444 -2.61 28.92 -0.35
C PRO A 444 -1.44 29.13 -1.31
N ASP A 445 -0.30 28.48 -1.08
CA ASP A 445 0.88 28.48 -1.97
C ASP A 445 0.75 27.53 -3.18
N GLY A 446 -0.30 26.71 -3.21
CA GLY A 446 -0.62 25.76 -4.29
C GLY A 446 -0.07 24.35 -4.08
N ASP A 447 0.65 24.09 -2.98
CA ASP A 447 1.16 22.76 -2.65
C ASP A 447 0.13 21.94 -1.87
N LEU A 448 0.18 20.61 -2.02
CA LEU A 448 -0.63 19.69 -1.21
C LEU A 448 0.07 19.41 0.12
N TYR A 449 -0.66 19.52 1.22
CA TYR A 449 -0.18 19.19 2.55
C TYR A 449 -0.88 17.93 3.06
N THR A 450 -0.13 17.05 3.71
CA THR A 450 -0.61 15.78 4.28
C THR A 450 -0.18 15.68 5.74
N LEU A 451 -1.15 15.44 6.63
CA LEU A 451 -0.93 15.23 8.05
C LEU A 451 -0.87 13.72 8.33
N GLU A 452 0.31 13.24 8.69
CA GLU A 452 0.59 11.85 9.06
C GLU A 452 0.42 11.68 10.58
N TYR A 453 -0.53 10.84 10.98
CA TYR A 453 -0.85 10.57 12.40
C TYR A 453 0.26 9.78 13.12
N GLY A 454 0.98 8.92 12.39
CA GLY A 454 2.12 8.15 12.89
C GLY A 454 1.75 6.90 13.69
N SER A 455 2.62 5.88 13.65
CA SER A 455 2.25 4.46 13.87
C SER A 455 1.87 4.02 15.30
N ASN A 456 1.87 4.91 16.29
CA ASN A 456 1.43 4.61 17.66
C ASN A 456 0.04 5.19 17.92
N TRP A 457 -1.00 4.36 17.88
CA TRP A 457 -2.36 4.82 18.19
C TRP A 457 -2.53 5.15 19.68
N PHE A 458 -3.36 6.15 19.96
CA PHE A 458 -3.62 6.71 21.29
C PHE A 458 -2.35 7.20 22.04
N ARG A 459 -1.28 7.52 21.31
CA ARG A 459 0.06 7.81 21.82
C ARG A 459 0.84 8.72 20.88
N LYS A 460 1.93 9.27 21.40
CA LYS A 460 2.91 10.00 20.59
C LYS A 460 3.66 9.08 19.65
N SER A 461 3.92 9.56 18.44
CA SER A 461 4.68 8.86 17.39
C SER A 461 5.89 9.68 16.97
N ASP A 462 7.07 9.08 16.86
CA ASP A 462 8.27 9.77 16.35
C ASP A 462 8.17 10.06 14.84
N ASN A 463 7.26 9.37 14.14
CA ASN A 463 6.99 9.50 12.71
C ASN A 463 5.67 10.20 12.37
N SER A 464 4.97 10.79 13.34
CA SER A 464 3.86 11.72 13.07
C SER A 464 4.43 13.06 12.59
N ARG A 465 3.76 13.68 11.62
CA ARG A 465 4.31 14.86 10.92
C ARG A 465 3.30 15.56 10.02
N LEU A 466 3.55 16.83 9.75
CA LEU A 466 2.95 17.55 8.63
C LEU A 466 3.96 17.63 7.49
N VAL A 467 3.57 17.12 6.31
CA VAL A 467 4.41 17.07 5.10
C VAL A 467 3.78 17.95 4.02
N ARG A 468 4.61 18.77 3.37
CA ARG A 468 4.24 19.52 2.16
C ARG A 468 4.82 18.82 0.92
N LEU A 469 3.98 18.55 -0.07
CA LEU A 469 4.37 18.00 -1.36
C LEU A 469 4.64 19.16 -2.35
N GLU A 470 5.90 19.58 -2.43
CA GLU A 470 6.31 20.67 -3.31
C GLU A 470 6.38 20.21 -4.77
N TYR A 471 5.64 20.87 -5.67
CA TYR A 471 5.72 20.61 -7.12
C TYR A 471 6.81 21.45 -7.81
N ASN A 472 7.61 20.81 -8.67
CA ASN A 472 8.61 21.43 -9.53
C ASN A 472 8.25 21.27 -11.02
N GLY A 473 7.63 22.31 -11.57
CA GLY A 473 7.39 22.46 -13.02
C GLY A 473 8.59 22.97 -13.82
N GLY A 474 9.71 23.32 -13.16
CA GLY A 474 10.95 23.77 -13.80
C GLY A 474 11.98 22.65 -13.97
N ASN A 475 13.25 23.06 -14.06
CA ASN A 475 14.40 22.16 -14.10
C ASN A 475 14.48 21.26 -12.86
N ARG A 476 14.64 19.95 -13.03
CA ARG A 476 14.82 19.01 -11.92
C ARG A 476 16.29 18.93 -11.51
N LYS A 477 16.52 18.51 -10.26
CA LYS A 477 17.88 18.15 -9.83
C LYS A 477 18.26 16.81 -10.45
N PRO A 478 19.51 16.63 -10.93
CA PRO A 478 19.99 15.33 -11.40
C PRO A 478 19.81 14.22 -10.37
N LEU A 479 19.43 13.03 -10.83
CA LEU A 479 19.55 11.81 -10.04
C LEU A 479 21.03 11.42 -9.98
N VAL A 480 21.54 11.20 -8.77
CA VAL A 480 22.92 10.76 -8.56
C VAL A 480 22.92 9.31 -8.10
N GLN A 481 23.62 8.46 -8.85
CA GLN A 481 24.09 7.16 -8.39
C GLN A 481 25.62 7.19 -8.32
N ALA A 482 26.13 7.04 -7.10
CA ALA A 482 27.54 6.94 -6.79
C ALA A 482 27.86 5.50 -6.36
N ALA A 483 28.79 4.87 -7.09
CA ALA A 483 29.26 3.52 -6.81
C ALA A 483 30.79 3.45 -6.84
N ALA A 484 31.33 2.32 -6.37
CA ALA A 484 32.75 2.01 -6.39
C ALA A 484 32.93 0.53 -6.73
N SER A 485 33.92 0.20 -7.59
CA SER A 485 34.20 -1.17 -8.03
C SER A 485 34.55 -2.12 -6.88
N LYS A 486 35.10 -1.58 -5.78
CA LYS A 486 35.19 -2.23 -4.46
C LYS A 486 34.90 -1.21 -3.36
N LYS A 487 34.32 -1.65 -2.25
CA LYS A 487 34.09 -0.83 -1.04
C LYS A 487 35.30 -0.79 -0.09
N GLY A 488 36.29 -1.65 -0.32
CA GLY A 488 37.57 -1.63 0.39
C GLY A 488 38.60 -2.56 -0.25
N GLY A 489 39.78 -2.61 0.35
CA GLY A 489 40.90 -3.46 -0.07
C GLY A 489 42.13 -3.29 0.80
N THR A 490 43.02 -4.28 0.86
CA THR A 490 44.34 -4.10 1.52
C THR A 490 45.21 -3.13 0.72
N VAL A 491 45.91 -2.20 1.37
CA VAL A 491 46.78 -1.23 0.67
C VAL A 491 48.10 -1.87 0.17
N PRO A 492 48.67 -1.41 -0.97
CA PRO A 492 48.07 -0.47 -1.92
C PRO A 492 46.96 -1.14 -2.74
N PHE A 493 45.81 -0.47 -2.89
CA PHE A 493 44.74 -0.92 -3.79
C PHE A 493 44.20 0.24 -4.62
N GLN A 494 43.54 -0.13 -5.70
CA GLN A 494 42.94 0.79 -6.67
C GLN A 494 41.48 0.39 -6.92
N ILE A 495 40.63 1.40 -7.09
CA ILE A 495 39.23 1.22 -7.47
C ILE A 495 38.88 2.15 -8.64
N THR A 496 37.82 1.81 -9.36
CA THR A 496 37.12 2.74 -10.24
C THR A 496 35.86 3.21 -9.53
N LEU A 497 35.70 4.52 -9.39
CA LEU A 497 34.43 5.12 -8.98
C LEU A 497 33.51 5.14 -10.21
N SER A 498 32.22 4.89 -10.01
CA SER A 498 31.23 4.88 -11.09
C SER A 498 30.08 5.83 -10.79
N SER A 499 29.71 6.59 -11.80
CA SER A 499 28.52 7.45 -11.84
C SER A 499 27.37 6.82 -12.64
N GLU A 500 27.52 5.57 -13.08
CA GLU A 500 26.51 4.83 -13.84
C GLU A 500 25.16 4.81 -13.12
N GLY A 501 24.07 5.02 -13.88
CA GLY A 501 22.72 5.21 -13.33
C GLY A 501 22.42 6.64 -12.83
N SER A 502 23.42 7.53 -12.73
CA SER A 502 23.16 8.96 -12.62
C SER A 502 22.55 9.47 -13.93
N LYS A 503 21.46 10.23 -13.85
CA LYS A 503 20.78 10.79 -15.02
C LYS A 503 20.19 12.15 -14.71
N ASP A 504 20.11 12.98 -15.73
CA ASP A 504 19.18 14.08 -15.73
C ASP A 504 17.78 13.56 -16.12
N PHE A 505 16.72 14.14 -15.55
CA PHE A 505 15.36 13.74 -15.89
C PHE A 505 14.73 14.60 -17.00
N ASP A 506 15.25 15.80 -17.26
CA ASP A 506 14.82 16.71 -18.32
C ASP A 506 15.63 16.49 -19.63
N GLY A 507 16.70 15.70 -19.56
CA GLY A 507 17.50 15.22 -20.70
C GLY A 507 18.83 15.94 -20.88
N ASP A 508 19.21 16.79 -19.94
CA ASP A 508 20.38 17.65 -20.03
C ASP A 508 21.73 16.92 -19.91
N ALA A 509 22.76 17.51 -20.53
CA ALA A 509 24.13 17.02 -20.47
C ALA A 509 24.76 17.30 -19.09
N LEU A 510 25.07 16.24 -18.35
CA LEU A 510 25.58 16.30 -16.99
C LEU A 510 27.08 16.61 -16.87
N LYS A 511 27.44 17.37 -15.84
CA LYS A 511 28.81 17.56 -15.35
C LYS A 511 29.01 16.81 -14.03
N TYR A 512 30.15 16.13 -13.91
CA TYR A 512 30.48 15.27 -12.78
C TYR A 512 31.67 15.82 -12.00
N GLN A 513 31.60 15.76 -10.67
CA GLN A 513 32.72 16.07 -9.78
C GLN A 513 32.77 15.09 -8.62
N TRP A 514 33.86 14.33 -8.51
CA TRP A 514 34.16 13.49 -7.36
C TRP A 514 35.08 14.20 -6.39
N LYS A 515 34.75 14.18 -5.10
CA LYS A 515 35.60 14.62 -3.99
C LYS A 515 35.89 13.43 -3.07
N VAL A 516 37.15 13.02 -2.97
CA VAL A 516 37.60 11.90 -2.12
C VAL A 516 38.42 12.44 -0.95
N ALA A 517 37.93 12.28 0.27
CA ALA A 517 38.57 12.76 1.50
C ALA A 517 38.59 11.69 2.59
N SER A 518 39.61 11.72 3.46
CA SER A 518 39.60 11.01 4.75
C SER A 518 39.30 11.99 5.89
N GLY A 519 38.90 11.46 7.06
CA GLY A 519 38.65 12.28 8.26
C GLY A 519 39.92 12.93 8.81
N GLY A 520 40.29 14.09 8.26
CA GLY A 520 41.50 14.84 8.61
C GLY A 520 42.55 14.95 7.49
N GLY A 521 42.32 14.36 6.30
CA GLY A 521 43.24 14.43 5.16
C GLY A 521 42.84 15.47 4.10
N ALA A 522 43.79 15.88 3.27
CA ALA A 522 43.53 16.73 2.11
C ALA A 522 42.60 16.01 1.10
N ALA A 523 41.57 16.72 0.63
CA ALA A 523 40.61 16.16 -0.32
C ALA A 523 41.18 16.15 -1.74
N ARG A 524 41.02 15.03 -2.45
CA ARG A 524 41.33 14.88 -3.88
C ARG A 524 40.07 15.14 -4.71
N VAL A 525 40.19 15.85 -5.83
CA VAL A 525 39.06 16.19 -6.70
C VAL A 525 39.30 15.65 -8.11
N PHE A 526 38.27 15.07 -8.72
CA PHE A 526 38.28 14.54 -10.08
C PHE A 526 37.02 15.04 -10.83
N THR A 527 37.12 15.31 -12.12
CA THR A 527 36.03 15.89 -12.95
C THR A 527 35.49 14.96 -14.04
N THR A 528 36.03 13.75 -14.13
CA THR A 528 35.52 12.69 -15.02
C THR A 528 34.38 11.92 -14.35
N ALA A 529 33.45 11.39 -15.15
CA ALA A 529 32.34 10.56 -14.68
C ALA A 529 32.80 9.35 -13.83
N ASN A 530 33.79 8.59 -14.31
CA ASN A 530 34.23 7.32 -13.71
C ASN A 530 35.75 7.30 -13.42
N PRO A 531 36.25 8.07 -12.44
CA PRO A 531 37.69 8.17 -12.17
C PRO A 531 38.25 6.93 -11.47
N THR A 532 39.48 6.56 -11.84
CA THR A 532 40.27 5.57 -11.10
C THR A 532 41.01 6.24 -9.95
N VAL A 533 40.93 5.65 -8.75
CA VAL A 533 41.51 6.21 -7.51
C VAL A 533 42.32 5.14 -6.77
N SER A 534 43.58 5.45 -6.49
CA SER A 534 44.48 4.61 -5.68
C SER A 534 44.50 5.03 -4.20
N PHE A 535 44.76 4.08 -3.31
CA PHE A 535 44.83 4.25 -1.87
C PHE A 535 46.03 3.48 -1.30
N ASP A 536 47.04 4.22 -0.86
CA ASP A 536 48.31 3.66 -0.34
C ASP A 536 48.40 3.69 1.19
N LYS A 537 47.49 4.41 1.85
CA LYS A 537 47.44 4.56 3.31
C LYS A 537 46.14 3.98 3.88
N PRO A 538 46.20 3.09 4.89
CA PRO A 538 45.02 2.58 5.56
C PRO A 538 44.18 3.72 6.15
N GLY A 539 42.86 3.61 6.07
CA GLY A 539 41.95 4.62 6.59
C GLY A 539 40.54 4.51 6.01
N VAL A 540 39.61 5.25 6.60
CA VAL A 540 38.26 5.42 6.05
C VAL A 540 38.24 6.68 5.17
N TYR A 541 37.80 6.51 3.93
CA TYR A 541 37.63 7.59 2.96
C TYR A 541 36.15 7.70 2.57
N THR A 542 35.72 8.90 2.24
CA THR A 542 34.41 9.17 1.63
C THR A 542 34.65 9.75 0.24
N ALA A 543 34.08 9.12 -0.78
CA ALA A 543 34.02 9.62 -2.13
C ALA A 543 32.61 10.19 -2.38
N THR A 544 32.50 11.51 -2.48
CA THR A 544 31.25 12.19 -2.82
C THR A 544 31.22 12.53 -4.29
N LEU A 545 30.27 11.97 -5.02
CA LEU A 545 29.91 12.43 -6.36
C LEU A 545 28.95 13.61 -6.23
N THR A 546 29.25 14.70 -6.93
CA THR A 546 28.32 15.79 -7.22
C THR A 546 28.05 15.79 -8.72
N VAL A 547 26.78 15.84 -9.08
CA VAL A 547 26.33 15.94 -10.46
C VAL A 547 25.59 17.27 -10.61
N SER A 548 25.84 17.98 -11.70
CA SER A 548 25.20 19.26 -12.02
C SER A 548 24.79 19.33 -13.49
N ASP A 549 23.68 19.98 -13.76
CA ASP A 549 23.18 20.28 -15.11
C ASP A 549 23.71 21.64 -15.63
N PRO A 550 23.43 22.02 -16.89
CA PRO A 550 23.82 23.32 -17.44
C PRO A 550 23.05 24.52 -16.88
N GLN A 551 21.89 24.27 -16.26
CA GLN A 551 20.92 25.27 -15.77
C GLN A 551 21.19 25.63 -14.29
N GLY A 552 22.11 24.92 -13.64
CA GLY A 552 22.66 25.20 -12.32
C GLY A 552 22.09 24.35 -11.19
N ALA A 553 21.16 23.43 -11.44
CA ALA A 553 20.75 22.50 -10.39
C ALA A 553 21.80 21.40 -10.21
N SER A 554 21.89 20.90 -8.98
CA SER A 554 22.89 19.92 -8.60
C SER A 554 22.41 19.07 -7.43
N ASN A 555 23.02 17.90 -7.32
CA ASN A 555 22.74 16.92 -6.28
C ASN A 555 24.01 16.10 -6.02
N SER A 556 24.08 15.39 -4.89
CA SER A 556 25.27 14.65 -4.49
C SER A 556 24.95 13.36 -3.75
N GLN A 557 25.77 12.33 -3.93
CA GLN A 557 25.73 11.08 -3.17
C GLN A 557 27.15 10.67 -2.77
N SER A 558 27.29 10.02 -1.61
CA SER A 558 28.59 9.61 -1.04
C SER A 558 28.72 8.09 -0.90
N VAL A 559 29.90 7.57 -1.23
CA VAL A 559 30.32 6.19 -1.00
C VAL A 559 31.45 6.14 0.02
N LYS A 560 31.30 5.32 1.05
CA LYS A 560 32.36 5.03 2.02
C LYS A 560 33.31 3.96 1.45
N ILE A 561 34.61 4.20 1.57
CA ILE A 561 35.70 3.33 1.09
C ILE A 561 36.61 3.00 2.28
N ILE A 562 36.92 1.72 2.48
CA ILE A 562 37.70 1.21 3.61
C ILE A 562 39.06 0.72 3.10
N ALA A 563 40.11 1.50 3.37
CA ALA A 563 41.47 1.17 2.98
C ALA A 563 42.21 0.41 4.07
N GLY A 564 42.88 -0.68 3.70
CA GLY A 564 43.72 -1.48 4.61
C GLY A 564 43.02 -2.69 5.23
N ASN A 565 41.88 -3.11 4.69
CA ASN A 565 41.16 -4.33 5.02
C ASN A 565 40.51 -4.85 3.71
N GLU A 566 40.65 -6.12 3.36
CA GLU A 566 39.99 -6.68 2.17
C GLU A 566 38.54 -7.07 2.50
N PRO A 567 37.56 -6.90 1.59
CA PRO A 567 36.22 -7.43 1.84
C PRO A 567 36.23 -8.96 1.78
N PRO A 568 35.57 -9.68 2.71
CA PRO A 568 35.51 -11.14 2.66
C PRO A 568 34.92 -11.67 1.36
N VAL A 569 35.34 -12.86 0.94
CA VAL A 569 34.68 -13.61 -0.14
C VAL A 569 33.75 -14.63 0.49
N VAL A 570 32.45 -14.51 0.21
CA VAL A 570 31.40 -15.46 0.60
C VAL A 570 30.85 -16.10 -0.66
N ALA A 571 30.68 -17.42 -0.65
CA ALA A 571 30.05 -18.16 -1.74
C ALA A 571 29.10 -19.23 -1.19
N VAL A 572 27.83 -19.20 -1.64
CA VAL A 572 26.89 -20.31 -1.45
C VAL A 572 27.09 -21.30 -2.59
N ASN A 573 27.38 -22.56 -2.27
CA ASN A 573 27.40 -23.65 -3.24
C ASN A 573 26.20 -24.55 -3.00
N LEU A 574 25.46 -24.87 -4.06
CA LEU A 574 24.39 -25.85 -4.06
C LEU A 574 24.83 -27.10 -4.82
N THR A 575 24.41 -28.28 -4.36
CA THR A 575 24.59 -29.54 -5.10
C THR A 575 23.33 -29.82 -5.92
N GLY A 576 23.51 -29.98 -7.23
CA GLY A 576 22.41 -30.07 -8.19
C GLY A 576 22.07 -28.69 -8.79
N ASN A 577 20.82 -28.53 -9.21
CA ASN A 577 20.34 -27.34 -9.92
C ASN A 577 20.42 -26.03 -9.10
N LYS A 578 20.90 -24.95 -9.72
CA LYS A 578 21.06 -23.60 -9.13
C LYS A 578 20.02 -22.56 -9.56
N SER A 579 19.06 -22.95 -10.42
CA SER A 579 17.97 -22.08 -10.89
C SER A 579 16.60 -22.49 -10.34
N PHE A 580 16.43 -23.76 -9.98
CA PHE A 580 15.16 -24.33 -9.54
C PHE A 580 15.28 -25.08 -8.21
N PHE A 581 14.26 -24.99 -7.36
CA PHE A 581 14.08 -25.90 -6.22
C PHE A 581 13.02 -26.95 -6.57
N PHE A 582 13.15 -28.16 -6.05
CA PHE A 582 12.15 -29.21 -6.25
C PHE A 582 11.51 -29.54 -4.89
N PRO A 583 10.18 -29.37 -4.70
CA PRO A 583 9.54 -29.54 -3.39
C PRO A 583 9.86 -30.87 -2.69
N ASP A 584 9.95 -31.96 -3.44
CA ASP A 584 10.23 -33.31 -2.93
C ASP A 584 11.73 -33.62 -2.73
N LYS A 585 12.63 -32.70 -3.06
CA LYS A 585 14.09 -32.86 -2.88
C LYS A 585 14.63 -31.82 -1.89
N PRO A 586 15.42 -32.23 -0.88
CA PRO A 586 16.07 -31.26 0.00
C PRO A 586 17.15 -30.46 -0.75
N ILE A 587 17.24 -29.17 -0.45
CA ILE A 587 18.29 -28.29 -0.94
C ILE A 587 19.59 -28.64 -0.19
N GLN A 588 20.56 -29.19 -0.91
CA GLN A 588 21.90 -29.46 -0.40
C GLN A 588 22.77 -28.22 -0.60
N TYR A 589 23.30 -27.66 0.48
CA TYR A 589 24.08 -26.42 0.44
C TYR A 589 25.36 -26.52 1.26
N ALA A 590 26.40 -25.81 0.83
CA ALA A 590 27.66 -25.63 1.52
C ALA A 590 28.18 -24.20 1.30
N VAL A 591 28.37 -23.46 2.37
CA VAL A 591 28.92 -22.10 2.33
C VAL A 591 30.43 -22.14 2.44
N GLN A 592 31.10 -21.42 1.57
CA GLN A 592 32.53 -21.14 1.66
C GLN A 592 32.72 -19.68 2.04
N VAL A 593 33.56 -19.43 3.04
CA VAL A 593 34.03 -18.08 3.38
C VAL A 593 35.55 -18.09 3.37
N SER A 594 36.14 -17.12 2.70
CA SER A 594 37.57 -16.83 2.78
C SER A 594 37.78 -15.34 2.88
N ASP A 595 38.49 -14.94 3.93
CA ASP A 595 38.95 -13.60 4.15
C ASP A 595 40.49 -13.57 4.18
N LYS A 596 41.10 -12.45 3.79
CA LYS A 596 42.55 -12.35 3.72
C LYS A 596 43.18 -12.07 5.08
N GLU A 597 42.44 -11.43 5.98
CA GLU A 597 42.89 -11.05 7.31
C GLU A 597 42.39 -12.03 8.41
N ASP A 598 41.17 -12.58 8.27
CA ASP A 598 40.55 -13.56 9.20
C ASP A 598 40.68 -15.04 8.77
N GLY A 599 41.20 -15.31 7.57
CA GLY A 599 41.50 -16.66 7.07
C GLY A 599 40.33 -17.37 6.39
N LYS A 600 40.35 -18.71 6.35
CA LYS A 600 39.28 -19.52 5.73
C LYS A 600 38.30 -20.07 6.77
N LEU A 601 37.08 -20.36 6.33
CA LEU A 601 36.07 -21.09 7.11
C LEU A 601 36.62 -22.43 7.60
N ALA A 602 36.58 -22.63 8.92
CA ALA A 602 36.91 -23.90 9.53
C ALA A 602 35.81 -24.95 9.31
N GLY A 603 36.17 -26.22 9.51
CA GLY A 603 35.19 -27.26 9.79
C GLY A 603 34.55 -27.10 11.18
N SER A 604 34.05 -28.19 11.75
CA SER A 604 33.40 -28.20 13.07
C SER A 604 34.29 -27.72 14.23
N ASN A 605 35.62 -27.78 14.09
CA ASN A 605 36.59 -27.28 15.06
C ASN A 605 37.44 -26.16 14.44
N ALA A 606 37.28 -24.92 14.93
CA ALA A 606 38.08 -23.78 14.48
C ALA A 606 39.39 -23.66 15.27
N THR A 607 40.51 -23.49 14.56
CA THR A 607 41.82 -23.15 15.14
C THR A 607 42.09 -21.65 15.08
N SER A 608 43.12 -21.18 15.80
CA SER A 608 43.51 -19.77 15.76
C SER A 608 43.94 -19.37 14.33
N GLY A 609 43.34 -18.30 13.78
CA GLY A 609 43.54 -17.90 12.38
C GLY A 609 42.54 -18.49 11.39
N GLN A 610 41.44 -19.10 11.85
CA GLN A 610 40.33 -19.54 11.00
C GLN A 610 39.01 -18.84 11.36
N ILE A 611 38.10 -18.80 10.39
CA ILE A 611 36.73 -18.30 10.57
C ILE A 611 35.89 -19.41 11.22
N SER A 612 35.27 -19.13 12.38
CA SER A 612 34.34 -20.05 13.03
C SER A 612 33.01 -20.11 12.27
N PRO A 613 32.41 -21.30 12.07
CA PRO A 613 31.05 -21.44 11.52
C PRO A 613 29.99 -20.58 12.22
N SER A 614 30.14 -20.36 13.53
CA SER A 614 29.23 -19.52 14.34
C SER A 614 29.23 -18.03 13.97
N ARG A 615 30.18 -17.56 13.15
CA ARG A 615 30.25 -16.18 12.63
C ARG A 615 29.62 -16.02 11.24
N VAL A 616 29.14 -17.10 10.62
CA VAL A 616 28.53 -17.08 9.29
C VAL A 616 27.02 -17.13 9.43
N ALA A 617 26.34 -16.12 8.90
CA ALA A 617 24.89 -16.05 8.91
C ALA A 617 24.32 -16.67 7.63
N ILE A 618 23.33 -17.56 7.76
CA ILE A 618 22.76 -18.34 6.66
C ILE A 618 21.25 -18.47 6.85
N SER A 619 20.50 -18.17 5.79
CA SER A 619 19.05 -18.41 5.71
C SER A 619 18.64 -19.05 4.40
N ILE A 620 17.51 -19.76 4.46
CA ILE A 620 16.79 -20.32 3.31
C ILE A 620 15.32 -20.02 3.57
N ASP A 621 14.73 -19.14 2.75
CA ASP A 621 13.41 -18.59 2.98
C ASP A 621 12.55 -18.68 1.71
N TYR A 622 11.34 -19.24 1.86
CA TYR A 622 10.32 -19.34 0.81
C TYR A 622 9.43 -18.09 0.82
N THR A 623 9.09 -17.59 -0.37
CA THR A 623 8.03 -16.60 -0.60
C THR A 623 7.07 -17.14 -1.65
N SER A 624 5.84 -16.65 -1.66
CA SER A 624 4.83 -17.08 -2.64
C SER A 624 5.11 -16.60 -4.06
N GLU A 625 4.34 -17.11 -5.02
CA GLU A 625 4.43 -16.70 -6.43
C GLU A 625 4.22 -15.18 -6.58
N GLY A 626 5.12 -14.51 -7.29
CA GLY A 626 5.05 -13.06 -7.57
C GLY A 626 5.79 -12.13 -6.59
N PHE A 627 6.42 -12.64 -5.53
CA PHE A 627 7.23 -11.80 -4.64
C PHE A 627 8.52 -11.29 -5.32
N ASP A 628 8.78 -9.98 -5.25
CA ASP A 628 10.01 -9.37 -5.78
C ASP A 628 11.08 -9.18 -4.70
N TYR A 629 12.20 -9.91 -4.84
CA TYR A 629 13.35 -9.78 -3.96
C TYR A 629 14.17 -8.51 -4.19
N ALA A 630 13.94 -7.70 -5.24
CA ALA A 630 14.76 -6.53 -5.55
C ALA A 630 14.88 -5.57 -4.35
N GLU A 631 13.79 -5.32 -3.61
CA GLU A 631 13.80 -4.48 -2.41
C GLU A 631 14.59 -5.13 -1.26
N VAL A 632 14.48 -6.45 -1.07
CA VAL A 632 15.24 -7.23 -0.07
C VAL A 632 16.75 -7.17 -0.36
N ILE A 633 17.14 -7.25 -1.63
CA ILE A 633 18.53 -7.19 -2.11
C ILE A 633 19.12 -5.78 -1.93
N GLN A 634 18.32 -4.73 -2.12
CA GLN A 634 18.79 -3.34 -2.02
C GLN A 634 18.91 -2.84 -0.57
N SER A 635 18.04 -3.31 0.34
CA SER A 635 17.76 -2.62 1.61
C SER A 635 18.61 -3.03 2.82
N GLN A 636 19.34 -4.15 2.80
CA GLN A 636 20.03 -4.69 3.99
C GLN A 636 21.44 -5.22 3.71
N ARG A 637 22.41 -4.88 4.57
CA ARG A 637 23.84 -5.25 4.43
C ARG A 637 24.51 -5.71 5.74
N SER A 638 23.74 -6.19 6.72
CA SER A 638 24.26 -6.70 8.01
C SER A 638 24.39 -8.24 8.01
N VAL A 639 24.96 -8.77 9.09
CA VAL A 639 25.16 -10.23 9.36
C VAL A 639 24.35 -10.73 10.55
N ASP A 640 23.53 -9.87 11.15
CA ASP A 640 22.83 -10.20 12.38
C ASP A 640 21.58 -11.03 12.11
N ALA A 641 21.10 -11.67 13.18
CA ALA A 641 19.89 -12.48 13.25
C ALA A 641 18.65 -11.88 12.54
N SER A 642 18.53 -10.54 12.47
CA SER A 642 17.40 -9.89 11.78
C SER A 642 17.38 -10.15 10.28
N THR A 643 18.53 -10.44 9.65
CA THR A 643 18.63 -10.69 8.20
C THR A 643 17.94 -11.96 7.72
N GLN A 644 17.74 -12.95 8.59
CA GLN A 644 16.90 -14.13 8.30
C GLN A 644 15.43 -13.73 8.04
N PHE A 645 15.01 -12.58 8.56
CA PHE A 645 13.65 -12.09 8.45
C PHE A 645 13.52 -10.88 7.53
N ALA A 646 14.53 -10.56 6.71
CA ALA A 646 14.49 -9.43 5.79
C ALA A 646 13.27 -9.49 4.83
N VAL A 647 12.92 -10.69 4.36
CA VAL A 647 11.68 -10.96 3.60
C VAL A 647 10.44 -10.57 4.39
N ALA A 648 10.29 -11.11 5.60
CA ALA A 648 9.14 -10.85 6.48
C ALA A 648 9.03 -9.37 6.88
N GLN A 649 10.16 -8.70 7.13
CA GLN A 649 10.23 -7.28 7.42
C GLN A 649 9.85 -6.41 6.22
N THR A 650 10.21 -6.84 5.00
CA THR A 650 9.79 -6.20 3.75
C THR A 650 8.28 -6.37 3.55
N LEU A 651 7.75 -7.58 3.70
CA LEU A 651 6.29 -7.85 3.67
C LEU A 651 5.52 -7.01 4.72
N ILE A 652 6.01 -6.94 5.97
CA ILE A 652 5.42 -6.10 7.04
C ILE A 652 5.55 -4.59 6.75
N GLY A 653 6.54 -4.17 5.97
CA GLY A 653 6.72 -2.78 5.53
C GLY A 653 5.91 -2.40 4.29
N GLN A 654 5.64 -3.36 3.41
CA GLN A 654 4.79 -3.21 2.24
C GLN A 654 3.30 -3.33 2.60
N SER A 655 2.97 -4.06 3.66
CA SER A 655 1.63 -4.16 4.27
C SER A 655 1.41 -3.10 5.36
N ASP A 656 0.14 -2.98 5.70
CA ASP A 656 -0.51 -2.25 6.79
C ASP A 656 -0.29 -2.83 8.21
N CYS A 657 0.43 -3.95 8.38
CA CYS A 657 0.65 -4.57 9.70
C CYS A 657 1.17 -3.60 10.78
N LYS A 658 1.94 -2.58 10.38
CA LYS A 658 2.50 -1.54 11.28
C LYS A 658 1.49 -0.49 11.77
N VAL A 659 0.27 -0.47 11.25
CA VAL A 659 -0.86 0.35 11.77
C VAL A 659 -1.21 -0.14 13.18
N CYS A 660 -1.48 -1.44 13.30
CA CYS A 660 -1.96 -2.03 14.55
C CYS A 660 -0.85 -2.63 15.43
N HIS A 661 0.30 -3.02 14.87
CA HIS A 661 1.35 -3.74 15.60
C HIS A 661 2.71 -3.05 15.52
N GLN A 662 3.34 -2.85 16.69
CA GLN A 662 4.76 -2.50 16.78
C GLN A 662 5.58 -3.69 17.28
N VAL A 663 6.90 -3.65 17.06
CA VAL A 663 7.81 -4.75 17.40
C VAL A 663 7.79 -5.04 18.92
N ALA A 664 8.01 -4.00 19.73
CA ALA A 664 8.20 -4.13 21.18
C ALA A 664 7.17 -3.37 22.05
N THR A 665 6.33 -2.53 21.44
CA THR A 665 5.35 -1.67 22.13
C THR A 665 3.93 -2.04 21.74
N LYS A 666 2.99 -1.97 22.68
CA LYS A 666 1.57 -2.16 22.40
C LYS A 666 0.99 -0.90 21.74
N SER A 667 0.31 -1.07 20.60
CA SER A 667 -0.48 -0.03 19.91
C SER A 667 -1.97 -0.40 20.05
N VAL A 668 -2.75 -0.32 18.97
CA VAL A 668 -4.10 -0.92 18.86
C VAL A 668 -4.06 -2.41 19.19
N GLY A 669 -3.16 -3.14 18.54
CA GLY A 669 -2.90 -4.55 18.73
C GLY A 669 -1.79 -4.85 19.75
N PRO A 670 -1.61 -6.13 20.14
CA PRO A 670 -0.44 -6.59 20.89
C PRO A 670 0.85 -6.35 20.10
N SER A 671 1.97 -6.14 20.78
CA SER A 671 3.28 -6.07 20.10
C SER A 671 3.67 -7.42 19.50
N PHE A 672 4.58 -7.44 18.53
CA PHE A 672 5.14 -8.71 18.03
C PHE A 672 5.82 -9.50 19.17
N HIS A 673 6.46 -8.81 20.12
CA HIS A 673 7.01 -9.42 21.33
C HIS A 673 5.93 -10.06 22.23
N ASP A 674 4.76 -9.43 22.41
CA ASP A 674 3.65 -10.01 23.19
C ASP A 674 3.13 -11.30 22.53
N ILE A 675 2.97 -11.29 21.20
CA ILE A 675 2.57 -12.47 20.43
C ILE A 675 3.62 -13.57 20.59
N ALA A 676 4.90 -13.27 20.38
CA ALA A 676 5.99 -14.22 20.57
C ALA A 676 5.95 -14.87 21.95
N ASN A 677 5.84 -14.05 23.01
CA ASN A 677 5.81 -14.52 24.39
C ASN A 677 4.58 -15.41 24.70
N ARG A 678 3.38 -15.05 24.20
CA ARG A 678 2.15 -15.85 24.41
C ARG A 678 2.16 -17.20 23.71
N TYR A 679 2.82 -17.29 22.56
CA TYR A 679 2.85 -18.48 21.71
C TYR A 679 4.18 -19.27 21.77
N LYS A 680 5.14 -18.81 22.57
CA LYS A 680 6.44 -19.47 22.77
C LYS A 680 6.28 -20.96 23.10
N GLY A 681 7.01 -21.80 22.38
CA GLY A 681 7.00 -23.26 22.55
C GLY A 681 5.78 -24.00 21.99
N LYS A 682 4.81 -23.31 21.35
CA LYS A 682 3.60 -23.93 20.78
C LYS A 682 3.76 -24.12 19.26
N SER A 683 4.26 -25.27 18.83
CA SER A 683 4.50 -25.60 17.42
C SER A 683 3.28 -25.41 16.51
N GLU A 684 2.08 -25.73 16.99
CA GLU A 684 0.82 -25.60 16.23
C GLU A 684 0.29 -24.16 16.14
N ALA A 685 0.84 -23.21 16.90
CA ALA A 685 0.40 -21.82 16.86
C ALA A 685 0.64 -21.16 15.49
N SER A 686 1.66 -21.60 14.75
CA SER A 686 2.02 -20.99 13.45
C SER A 686 0.86 -21.04 12.46
N GLY A 687 0.27 -22.21 12.21
CA GLY A 687 -0.85 -22.36 11.28
C GLY A 687 -2.12 -21.61 11.71
N GLN A 688 -2.36 -21.50 13.03
CA GLN A 688 -3.46 -20.70 13.58
C GLN A 688 -3.23 -19.20 13.36
N LEU A 689 -2.01 -18.71 13.57
CA LEU A 689 -1.65 -17.32 13.36
C LEU A 689 -1.64 -16.94 11.87
N VAL A 690 -1.23 -17.84 10.97
CA VAL A 690 -1.33 -17.63 9.51
C VAL A 690 -2.79 -17.43 9.09
N LYS A 691 -3.68 -18.33 9.53
CA LYS A 691 -5.13 -18.19 9.30
C LYS A 691 -5.68 -16.90 9.95
N LYS A 692 -5.13 -16.49 11.09
CA LYS A 692 -5.50 -15.24 11.78
C LYS A 692 -5.09 -13.97 11.03
N VAL A 693 -3.92 -13.93 10.39
CA VAL A 693 -3.48 -12.80 9.57
C VAL A 693 -4.40 -12.65 8.34
N ILE A 694 -4.69 -13.75 7.66
CA ILE A 694 -5.49 -13.74 6.42
C ILE A 694 -6.96 -13.41 6.71
N SER A 695 -7.59 -14.06 7.70
CA SER A 695 -9.02 -13.92 8.00
C SER A 695 -9.38 -12.87 9.06
N GLY A 696 -8.40 -12.36 9.83
CA GLY A 696 -8.64 -11.36 10.87
C GLY A 696 -9.44 -11.86 12.10
N GLY A 697 -10.21 -10.98 12.73
CA GLY A 697 -11.15 -11.24 13.83
C GLY A 697 -10.64 -10.86 15.23
N GLY A 698 -11.54 -10.76 16.22
CA GLY A 698 -11.23 -10.32 17.60
C GLY A 698 -11.08 -11.42 18.67
N GLY A 699 -11.26 -11.03 19.94
CA GLY A 699 -11.50 -11.90 21.09
C GLY A 699 -10.26 -12.42 21.84
N VAL A 700 -9.16 -12.70 21.15
CA VAL A 700 -7.95 -13.32 21.78
C VAL A 700 -7.19 -12.33 22.68
N TRP A 701 -7.23 -11.05 22.33
CA TRP A 701 -6.44 -9.96 22.96
C TRP A 701 -7.31 -8.81 23.51
N GLY A 702 -8.63 -9.01 23.54
CA GLY A 702 -9.64 -8.00 23.86
C GLY A 702 -10.72 -7.91 22.78
N GLU A 703 -11.54 -6.86 22.86
CA GLU A 703 -12.63 -6.58 21.91
C GLU A 703 -12.14 -6.03 20.56
N VAL A 704 -10.93 -5.46 20.52
CA VAL A 704 -10.31 -4.97 19.29
C VAL A 704 -10.19 -6.10 18.27
N VAL A 705 -10.84 -5.93 17.13
CA VAL A 705 -10.84 -6.86 16.00
C VAL A 705 -9.57 -6.63 15.18
N MET A 706 -8.88 -7.71 14.79
CA MET A 706 -7.79 -7.63 13.82
C MET A 706 -8.38 -7.57 12.40
N PRO A 707 -8.01 -6.58 11.56
CA PRO A 707 -8.33 -6.56 10.13
C PRO A 707 -7.92 -7.83 9.38
N ALA A 708 -8.66 -8.16 8.33
CA ALA A 708 -8.38 -9.29 7.46
C ALA A 708 -7.43 -8.90 6.31
N HIS A 709 -6.52 -9.79 5.95
CA HIS A 709 -5.61 -9.65 4.80
C HIS A 709 -5.90 -10.74 3.75
N PRO A 710 -7.11 -10.82 3.17
CA PRO A 710 -7.53 -11.96 2.35
C PRO A 710 -6.79 -12.08 1.00
N ALA A 711 -6.05 -11.04 0.59
CA ALA A 711 -5.18 -11.06 -0.59
C ALA A 711 -3.75 -11.54 -0.28
N MET A 712 -3.38 -11.69 1.01
CA MET A 712 -2.08 -12.21 1.41
C MET A 712 -2.09 -13.73 1.29
N SER A 713 -1.05 -14.28 0.65
CA SER A 713 -0.87 -15.72 0.51
C SER A 713 -0.55 -16.40 1.84
N ALA A 714 -0.80 -17.72 1.92
CA ALA A 714 -0.38 -18.52 3.06
C ALA A 714 1.16 -18.55 3.24
N GLY A 715 1.92 -18.48 2.13
CA GLY A 715 3.38 -18.38 2.16
C GLY A 715 3.90 -17.13 2.84
N ASP A 716 3.40 -15.96 2.43
CA ASP A 716 3.87 -14.67 2.92
C ASP A 716 3.40 -14.42 4.36
N ALA A 717 2.15 -14.77 4.67
CA ALA A 717 1.65 -14.77 6.04
C ALA A 717 2.48 -15.70 6.96
N ALA A 718 2.93 -16.86 6.47
CA ALA A 718 3.81 -17.75 7.24
C ALA A 718 5.20 -17.15 7.47
N ALA A 719 5.77 -16.43 6.49
CA ALA A 719 7.04 -15.71 6.67
C ALA A 719 6.92 -14.62 7.74
N ILE A 720 5.83 -13.83 7.72
CA ILE A 720 5.49 -12.83 8.73
C ILE A 720 5.35 -13.48 10.12
N VAL A 721 4.53 -14.54 10.25
CA VAL A 721 4.31 -15.23 11.53
C VAL A 721 5.59 -15.86 12.07
N LYS A 722 6.45 -16.41 11.21
CA LYS A 722 7.78 -16.93 11.58
C LYS A 722 8.66 -15.83 12.18
N TYR A 723 8.68 -14.62 11.60
CA TYR A 723 9.36 -13.47 12.21
C TYR A 723 8.75 -13.08 13.56
N ILE A 724 7.43 -12.91 13.63
CA ILE A 724 6.74 -12.51 14.85
C ILE A 724 7.05 -13.45 16.01
N LEU A 725 6.93 -14.77 15.81
CA LEU A 725 7.21 -15.79 16.83
C LEU A 725 8.67 -15.81 17.32
N ASN A 726 9.60 -15.29 16.52
CA ASN A 726 11.03 -15.23 16.83
C ASN A 726 11.52 -13.82 17.22
N SER A 727 10.63 -12.82 17.22
CA SER A 727 10.99 -11.40 17.42
C SER A 727 11.67 -11.09 18.76
N THR A 728 11.50 -11.94 19.78
CA THR A 728 12.14 -11.79 21.11
C THR A 728 13.49 -12.49 21.24
N GLU A 729 13.93 -13.24 20.22
CA GLU A 729 15.17 -14.02 20.29
C GLU A 729 16.40 -13.17 19.95
N LYS A 730 17.27 -12.96 20.95
CA LYS A 730 18.48 -12.14 20.80
C LYS A 730 19.61 -12.82 20.02
N ASN A 731 19.61 -14.15 19.96
CA ASN A 731 20.62 -14.99 19.32
C ASN A 731 19.92 -16.05 18.46
N LEU A 732 19.40 -15.67 17.29
CA LEU A 732 18.86 -16.66 16.37
C LEU A 732 20.02 -17.48 15.79
N SER A 733 19.97 -18.79 16.01
CA SER A 733 20.90 -19.72 15.34
C SER A 733 20.61 -19.68 13.85
N THR A 734 21.58 -19.23 13.08
CA THR A 734 21.58 -19.41 11.63
C THR A 734 21.65 -20.90 11.28
N LEU A 735 21.32 -21.22 10.02
CA LEU A 735 21.50 -22.58 9.52
C LEU A 735 23.00 -22.96 9.58
N PRO A 736 23.36 -24.25 9.79
CA PRO A 736 24.74 -24.70 9.76
C PRO A 736 25.45 -24.33 8.45
N THR A 737 26.78 -24.21 8.46
CA THR A 737 27.54 -23.81 7.24
C THR A 737 27.49 -24.80 6.09
N GLN A 738 26.99 -26.01 6.32
CA GLN A 738 26.68 -27.00 5.31
C GLN A 738 25.52 -27.89 5.78
N GLY A 739 24.67 -28.35 4.88
CA GLY A 739 23.60 -29.29 5.25
C GLY A 739 22.56 -29.56 4.16
N SER A 740 21.53 -30.31 4.59
CA SER A 740 20.39 -30.74 3.79
C SER A 740 19.13 -30.05 4.31
N TYR A 741 18.58 -29.10 3.56
CA TYR A 741 17.38 -28.35 3.96
C TYR A 741 16.13 -28.88 3.25
N ALA A 742 15.21 -29.48 3.99
CA ALA A 742 13.89 -29.87 3.48
C ALA A 742 12.96 -28.66 3.45
N LEU A 743 12.58 -28.21 2.26
CA LEU A 743 11.66 -27.09 2.07
C LEU A 743 10.26 -27.45 2.61
N LYS A 744 9.61 -26.51 3.29
CA LYS A 744 8.21 -26.65 3.73
C LYS A 744 7.37 -25.56 3.07
N ILE A 745 6.58 -25.94 2.08
CA ILE A 745 5.56 -25.08 1.48
C ILE A 745 4.39 -24.98 2.48
N PRO A 746 3.92 -23.77 2.85
CA PRO A 746 2.83 -23.61 3.81
C PRO A 746 1.48 -24.17 3.33
N GLU A 747 0.65 -24.61 4.27
CA GLU A 747 -0.69 -25.17 4.01
C GLU A 747 -1.58 -24.12 3.32
N GLY A 748 -2.07 -24.45 2.12
CA GLY A 748 -2.91 -23.56 1.30
C GLY A 748 -2.14 -22.68 0.30
N ASP A 749 -0.81 -22.72 0.30
CA ASP A 749 0.01 -22.09 -0.75
C ASP A 749 0.01 -22.96 -2.03
N ASN A 750 0.18 -22.34 -3.21
CA ASN A 750 0.15 -23.06 -4.48
C ASN A 750 1.47 -23.77 -4.83
N GLY A 751 2.54 -23.53 -4.05
CA GLY A 751 3.87 -24.12 -4.23
C GLY A 751 4.71 -23.50 -5.35
N LYS A 752 4.16 -22.53 -6.10
CA LYS A 752 4.81 -21.87 -7.26
C LYS A 752 5.68 -20.67 -6.88
N GLY A 753 5.99 -20.54 -5.60
CA GLY A 753 6.84 -19.49 -5.07
C GLY A 753 8.31 -19.62 -5.42
N THR A 754 9.13 -18.91 -4.65
CA THR A 754 10.57 -18.81 -4.85
C THR A 754 11.32 -18.96 -3.53
N VAL A 755 12.57 -19.42 -3.60
CA VAL A 755 13.43 -19.65 -2.42
C VAL A 755 14.69 -18.80 -2.54
N LEU A 756 14.90 -17.92 -1.56
CA LEU A 756 16.16 -17.19 -1.39
C LEU A 756 17.08 -17.98 -0.46
N VAL A 757 18.22 -18.43 -0.98
CA VAL A 757 19.34 -18.97 -0.20
C VAL A 757 20.38 -17.86 -0.02
N ARG A 758 20.65 -17.47 1.22
CA ARG A 758 21.57 -16.38 1.56
C ARG A 758 22.64 -16.83 2.53
N ALA A 759 23.87 -16.38 2.32
CA ALA A 759 24.94 -16.45 3.31
C ALA A 759 25.65 -15.09 3.42
N SER A 760 26.06 -14.70 4.63
CA SER A 760 26.83 -13.47 4.88
C SER A 760 27.86 -13.65 5.99
N TYR A 761 28.91 -12.83 5.95
CA TYR A 761 29.99 -12.84 6.90
C TYR A 761 30.59 -11.45 7.08
N THR A 762 31.06 -11.16 8.30
CA THR A 762 31.77 -9.93 8.64
C THR A 762 33.10 -10.29 9.32
N ASP A 763 34.18 -9.75 8.78
CA ASP A 763 35.56 -9.92 9.27
C ASP A 763 35.78 -9.32 10.68
N ARG A 764 37.03 -9.36 11.16
CA ARG A 764 37.49 -8.57 12.30
C ARG A 764 38.07 -7.23 11.80
N PRO A 765 37.92 -6.14 12.59
CA PRO A 765 38.58 -4.87 12.28
C PRO A 765 40.12 -5.02 12.31
N VAL A 766 40.79 -4.39 11.35
CA VAL A 766 42.25 -4.41 11.21
C VAL A 766 42.86 -3.17 11.85
N LYS A 767 43.37 -3.29 13.08
CA LYS A 767 43.85 -2.15 13.89
C LYS A 767 42.75 -1.10 14.09
N THR A 768 42.85 0.05 13.43
CA THR A 768 41.87 1.15 13.45
C THR A 768 40.95 1.15 12.23
N ILE A 769 41.11 0.19 11.32
CA ILE A 769 40.29 0.05 10.12
C ILE A 769 39.04 -0.77 10.48
N PRO A 770 37.83 -0.26 10.20
CA PRO A 770 36.60 -0.95 10.55
C PRO A 770 36.44 -2.25 9.76
N SER A 771 35.65 -3.16 10.32
CA SER A 771 35.27 -4.41 9.67
C SER A 771 34.45 -4.20 8.40
N GLN A 772 34.46 -5.20 7.53
CA GLN A 772 33.66 -5.25 6.30
C GLN A 772 32.76 -6.48 6.27
N THR A 773 31.61 -6.30 5.62
CA THR A 773 30.56 -7.30 5.46
C THR A 773 30.42 -7.65 3.98
N SER A 774 30.39 -8.95 3.69
CA SER A 774 30.11 -9.51 2.37
C SER A 774 29.03 -10.57 2.45
N GLU A 775 28.34 -10.79 1.33
CA GLU A 775 27.26 -11.77 1.22
C GLU A 775 27.22 -12.44 -0.15
N SER A 776 26.54 -13.59 -0.20
CA SER A 776 26.22 -14.35 -1.40
C SER A 776 24.75 -14.73 -1.32
N GLN A 777 24.04 -14.59 -2.44
CA GLN A 777 22.60 -14.84 -2.56
C GLN A 777 22.33 -15.66 -3.82
N LEU A 778 21.46 -16.66 -3.72
CA LEU A 778 20.95 -17.46 -4.83
C LEU A 778 19.43 -17.52 -4.75
N ILE A 779 18.75 -17.24 -5.85
CA ILE A 779 17.28 -17.34 -5.95
C ILE A 779 16.94 -18.58 -6.76
N LEU A 780 16.26 -19.53 -6.13
CA LEU A 780 15.72 -20.72 -6.77
C LEU A 780 14.24 -20.48 -7.07
N ARG A 781 13.85 -20.69 -8.32
CA ARG A 781 12.47 -20.54 -8.80
C ARG A 781 11.73 -21.88 -8.73
N ASN A 782 10.40 -21.87 -8.82
CA ASN A 782 9.66 -23.10 -9.10
C ASN A 782 10.06 -23.63 -10.51
N PRO A 783 10.18 -24.95 -10.72
CA PRO A 783 10.48 -25.53 -12.02
C PRO A 783 9.40 -25.31 -13.07
N GLU A 784 8.16 -25.03 -12.68
CA GLU A 784 7.08 -24.56 -13.56
C GLU A 784 7.09 -23.04 -13.64
N VAL A 785 7.38 -22.51 -14.84
CA VAL A 785 7.43 -21.06 -15.13
C VAL A 785 6.34 -20.66 -16.13
N SER A 786 5.91 -19.38 -16.06
CA SER A 786 4.97 -18.83 -17.04
C SER A 786 5.69 -18.45 -18.34
N PRO A 787 5.10 -18.71 -19.52
CA PRO A 787 5.56 -18.19 -20.81
C PRO A 787 5.63 -16.66 -20.88
N ALA A 788 4.89 -15.97 -19.99
CA ALA A 788 4.91 -14.51 -19.89
C ALA A 788 6.15 -13.96 -19.15
N ASP A 789 6.83 -14.78 -18.35
CA ASP A 789 8.02 -14.39 -17.58
C ASP A 789 9.32 -14.47 -18.42
N ALA A 790 9.20 -14.72 -19.73
CA ALA A 790 10.34 -14.88 -20.62
C ALA A 790 11.05 -13.54 -20.87
N GLU A 791 12.34 -13.47 -20.50
CA GLU A 791 13.18 -12.28 -20.65
C GLU A 791 13.46 -11.90 -22.11
N VAL A 792 13.20 -12.81 -23.06
CA VAL A 792 13.27 -12.57 -24.50
C VAL A 792 11.99 -13.07 -25.13
N THR A 793 11.32 -12.23 -25.92
CA THR A 793 10.12 -12.59 -26.68
C THR A 793 10.19 -12.01 -28.10
N LYS A 794 9.70 -12.76 -29.10
CA LYS A 794 9.54 -12.29 -30.48
C LYS A 794 8.46 -13.10 -31.18
N GLY A 795 7.54 -12.45 -31.90
CA GLY A 795 6.51 -13.15 -32.69
C GLY A 795 5.58 -14.00 -31.82
N VAL A 796 5.18 -13.45 -30.67
CA VAL A 796 4.28 -14.07 -29.68
C VAL A 796 3.39 -12.98 -29.06
N ASP A 797 2.14 -13.33 -28.75
CA ASP A 797 1.18 -12.48 -28.01
C ASP A 797 0.89 -13.09 -26.63
N ILE A 798 0.76 -12.28 -25.59
CA ILE A 798 0.29 -12.72 -24.27
C ILE A 798 -1.19 -12.34 -24.11
N LYS A 799 -2.03 -13.32 -23.73
CA LYS A 799 -3.47 -13.13 -23.49
C LYS A 799 -3.84 -13.52 -22.07
N ALA A 800 -4.55 -12.64 -21.37
CA ALA A 800 -5.17 -12.95 -20.09
C ALA A 800 -6.32 -13.97 -20.28
N ARG A 801 -6.52 -14.83 -19.29
CA ARG A 801 -7.62 -15.81 -19.28
C ARG A 801 -8.80 -15.27 -18.48
N GLY A 802 -10.02 -15.54 -18.97
CA GLY A 802 -11.24 -15.16 -18.27
C GLY A 802 -11.33 -15.77 -16.87
N MET A 803 -12.04 -15.09 -15.96
CA MET A 803 -12.16 -15.44 -14.53
C MET A 803 -10.84 -15.36 -13.73
N GLY A 804 -9.84 -14.60 -14.19
CA GLY A 804 -8.63 -14.28 -13.42
C GLY A 804 -7.59 -15.39 -13.30
N THR A 805 -7.80 -16.56 -13.92
CA THR A 805 -6.90 -17.72 -13.81
C THR A 805 -5.75 -17.66 -14.82
N GLY A 806 -4.83 -16.72 -14.61
CA GLY A 806 -3.52 -16.65 -15.28
C GLY A 806 -3.54 -16.17 -16.73
N VAL A 807 -2.39 -16.35 -17.39
CA VAL A 807 -2.12 -15.92 -18.77
C VAL A 807 -1.84 -17.12 -19.67
N SER A 808 -1.95 -16.92 -20.99
CA SER A 808 -1.44 -17.85 -21.99
C SER A 808 -0.83 -17.10 -23.15
N LEU A 809 0.31 -17.61 -23.62
CA LEU A 809 1.00 -17.12 -24.79
C LEU A 809 0.39 -17.75 -26.05
N VAL A 810 0.32 -16.98 -27.13
CA VAL A 810 -0.05 -17.40 -28.49
C VAL A 810 1.19 -17.21 -29.37
N ALA A 811 1.64 -18.28 -30.01
CA ALA A 811 2.86 -18.27 -30.80
C ALA A 811 2.57 -18.16 -32.31
N PHE A 812 3.37 -17.38 -33.04
CA PHE A 812 3.31 -17.26 -34.49
C PHE A 812 4.53 -17.91 -35.16
N SER A 813 4.49 -18.10 -36.48
CA SER A 813 5.59 -18.74 -37.22
C SER A 813 6.88 -17.91 -37.14
N LYS A 814 7.99 -18.59 -36.82
CA LYS A 814 9.33 -17.99 -36.54
C LYS A 814 9.37 -17.15 -35.26
N GLY A 815 8.34 -17.22 -34.42
CA GLY A 815 8.37 -16.68 -33.07
C GLY A 815 9.27 -17.49 -32.13
N TYR A 816 9.69 -16.88 -31.03
CA TYR A 816 10.39 -17.56 -29.95
C TYR A 816 10.23 -16.83 -28.63
N ILE A 817 10.43 -17.57 -27.55
CA ILE A 817 10.68 -17.06 -26.20
C ILE A 817 12.00 -17.58 -25.66
N GLY A 818 12.64 -16.85 -24.74
CA GLY A 818 13.91 -17.21 -24.14
C GLY A 818 13.99 -16.86 -22.65
N TYR A 819 14.53 -17.78 -21.86
CA TYR A 819 14.88 -17.61 -20.46
C TYR A 819 16.39 -17.61 -20.31
N LYS A 820 16.96 -16.62 -19.62
CA LYS A 820 18.40 -16.50 -19.51
C LYS A 820 18.95 -17.20 -18.28
N LYS A 821 20.20 -17.64 -18.37
CA LYS A 821 21.00 -18.18 -17.26
C LYS A 821 20.26 -19.25 -16.43
N LEU A 822 19.60 -20.18 -17.11
CA LEU A 822 19.04 -21.36 -16.46
C LEU A 822 20.12 -22.45 -16.33
N ASP A 823 20.33 -22.91 -15.10
CA ASP A 823 21.06 -24.14 -14.85
C ASP A 823 20.23 -25.33 -15.32
N LEU A 824 20.77 -26.09 -16.27
CA LEU A 824 20.13 -27.31 -16.80
C LEU A 824 20.62 -28.57 -16.08
N THR A 825 21.54 -28.45 -15.11
CA THR A 825 21.98 -29.58 -14.28
C THR A 825 20.76 -30.29 -13.65
N ASP A 826 20.76 -31.62 -13.72
CA ASP A 826 19.65 -32.53 -13.36
C ASP A 826 18.36 -32.41 -14.19
N ILE A 827 18.21 -31.47 -15.14
CA ILE A 827 17.01 -31.36 -15.98
C ILE A 827 17.09 -32.33 -17.16
N LYS A 828 16.08 -33.20 -17.29
CA LYS A 828 16.01 -34.23 -18.34
C LYS A 828 14.88 -34.03 -19.34
N GLN A 829 13.87 -33.23 -18.98
CA GLN A 829 12.64 -33.11 -19.75
C GLN A 829 11.98 -31.75 -19.51
N LEU A 830 11.23 -31.22 -20.48
CA LEU A 830 10.18 -30.23 -20.21
C LEU A 830 8.79 -30.86 -20.29
N GLU A 831 7.90 -30.43 -19.40
CA GLU A 831 6.46 -30.65 -19.47
C GLU A 831 5.82 -29.35 -19.96
N LEU A 832 5.25 -29.35 -21.17
CA LEU A 832 4.65 -28.17 -21.79
C LEU A 832 3.13 -28.29 -21.83
N ILE A 833 2.41 -27.39 -21.18
CA ILE A 833 0.95 -27.28 -21.39
C ILE A 833 0.73 -26.41 -22.63
N ALA A 834 0.63 -27.06 -23.79
CA ALA A 834 0.39 -26.41 -25.08
C ALA A 834 -0.78 -27.05 -25.83
N SER A 835 -1.46 -26.28 -26.69
CA SER A 835 -2.52 -26.79 -27.56
C SER A 835 -2.74 -25.90 -28.78
N ALA A 836 -3.05 -26.51 -29.92
CA ALA A 836 -3.57 -25.82 -31.11
C ALA A 836 -5.05 -26.19 -31.28
N GLN A 837 -5.92 -25.19 -31.37
CA GLN A 837 -7.38 -25.35 -31.46
C GLN A 837 -7.90 -24.66 -32.73
N LYS A 838 -8.64 -25.40 -33.56
CA LYS A 838 -9.18 -24.87 -34.83
C LYS A 838 -10.14 -23.69 -34.65
N ARG A 839 -10.89 -23.66 -33.53
CA ARG A 839 -11.78 -22.54 -33.16
C ARG A 839 -11.02 -21.24 -32.88
N ASP A 840 -9.77 -21.37 -32.43
CA ASP A 840 -8.89 -20.27 -32.04
C ASP A 840 -7.95 -19.88 -33.22
N GLY A 841 -8.31 -20.29 -34.44
CA GLY A 841 -7.55 -20.05 -35.68
C GLY A 841 -6.21 -20.78 -35.76
N SER A 842 -5.90 -21.68 -34.82
CA SER A 842 -4.57 -22.25 -34.67
C SER A 842 -4.30 -23.40 -35.65
N VAL A 843 -3.15 -23.37 -36.34
CA VAL A 843 -2.77 -24.36 -37.38
C VAL A 843 -1.78 -25.44 -36.93
N GLY A 844 -1.38 -25.44 -35.65
CA GLY A 844 -0.39 -26.35 -35.11
C GLY A 844 1.04 -25.97 -35.49
N GLY A 845 2.02 -26.69 -34.94
CA GLY A 845 3.43 -26.46 -35.23
C GLY A 845 4.39 -27.21 -34.31
N THR A 846 5.69 -27.09 -34.58
CA THR A 846 6.76 -27.65 -33.77
C THR A 846 7.25 -26.62 -32.76
N ILE A 847 7.47 -27.05 -31.52
CA ILE A 847 8.24 -26.31 -30.50
C ILE A 847 9.63 -26.95 -30.45
N GLU A 848 10.65 -26.21 -30.86
CA GLU A 848 12.06 -26.59 -30.73
C GLU A 848 12.67 -25.94 -29.49
N ILE A 849 13.47 -26.70 -28.73
CA ILE A 849 14.15 -26.22 -27.53
C ILE A 849 15.64 -26.11 -27.86
N ARG A 850 16.19 -24.89 -27.77
CA ARG A 850 17.55 -24.54 -28.21
C ARG A 850 18.36 -23.84 -27.13
N LEU A 851 19.68 -24.07 -27.15
CA LEU A 851 20.64 -23.43 -26.25
C LEU A 851 21.21 -22.13 -26.83
N ASP A 852 21.43 -21.15 -25.95
CA ASP A 852 22.15 -19.88 -26.09
C ASP A 852 21.66 -18.89 -27.16
N SER A 853 20.94 -19.34 -28.19
CA SER A 853 20.25 -18.49 -29.15
C SER A 853 19.07 -19.22 -29.80
N PRO A 854 18.13 -18.49 -30.44
CA PRO A 854 17.05 -19.08 -31.25
C PRO A 854 17.53 -19.95 -32.43
N THR A 855 18.83 -19.90 -32.77
CA THR A 855 19.47 -20.69 -33.82
C THR A 855 20.51 -21.68 -33.30
N GLY A 856 20.75 -21.72 -31.98
CA GLY A 856 21.77 -22.56 -31.34
C GLY A 856 21.33 -24.02 -31.22
N ASP A 857 22.10 -24.80 -30.46
CA ASP A 857 22.00 -26.27 -30.48
C ASP A 857 20.62 -26.77 -30.05
N LEU A 858 20.02 -27.61 -30.89
CA LEU A 858 18.72 -28.23 -30.66
C LEU A 858 18.87 -29.36 -29.63
N ILE A 859 18.30 -29.19 -28.45
CA ILE A 859 18.35 -30.17 -27.35
C ILE A 859 17.04 -30.93 -27.12
N GLY A 860 15.91 -30.44 -27.64
CA GLY A 860 14.62 -31.15 -27.60
C GLY A 860 13.64 -30.57 -28.60
N GLN A 861 12.59 -31.32 -28.94
CA GLN A 861 11.50 -30.82 -29.77
C GLN A 861 10.19 -31.59 -29.53
N THR A 862 9.05 -30.96 -29.79
CA THR A 862 7.74 -31.62 -29.82
C THR A 862 6.83 -31.01 -30.87
N VAL A 863 5.84 -31.77 -31.33
CA VAL A 863 4.84 -31.35 -32.32
C VAL A 863 3.50 -31.14 -31.60
N VAL A 864 2.89 -29.97 -31.82
CA VAL A 864 1.56 -29.63 -31.34
C VAL A 864 0.59 -29.69 -32.52
N GLU A 865 -0.12 -30.81 -32.63
CA GLU A 865 -1.15 -30.99 -33.66
C GLU A 865 -2.42 -30.18 -33.36
N VAL A 866 -3.18 -29.84 -34.40
CA VAL A 866 -4.49 -29.21 -34.25
C VAL A 866 -5.48 -30.22 -33.67
N ALA A 867 -6.10 -29.88 -32.54
CA ALA A 867 -7.06 -30.74 -31.88
C ALA A 867 -8.23 -31.10 -32.81
N GLN A 868 -8.46 -32.41 -32.98
CA GLN A 868 -9.56 -32.95 -33.77
C GLN A 868 -10.92 -32.57 -33.14
N PRO A 869 -11.95 -32.28 -33.96
CA PRO A 869 -13.28 -31.96 -33.43
C PRO A 869 -13.83 -33.16 -32.66
N ARG A 870 -14.21 -32.92 -31.40
CA ARG A 870 -14.83 -33.96 -30.56
C ARG A 870 -16.17 -34.36 -31.16
N ALA A 871 -16.33 -35.65 -31.48
CA ALA A 871 -17.55 -36.15 -32.12
C ALA A 871 -18.80 -35.81 -31.27
N PRO A 872 -19.87 -35.25 -31.87
CA PRO A 872 -21.10 -34.94 -31.16
C PRO A 872 -21.86 -36.24 -30.85
N GLY A 873 -21.71 -36.77 -29.64
CA GLY A 873 -22.40 -38.01 -29.25
C GLY A 873 -21.97 -38.70 -27.95
N ALA A 874 -20.85 -38.31 -27.33
CA ALA A 874 -20.38 -38.92 -26.07
C ALA A 874 -20.82 -38.12 -24.83
N ALA A 875 -22.12 -38.15 -24.51
CA ALA A 875 -22.58 -37.85 -23.15
C ALA A 875 -22.11 -38.95 -22.19
N PRO A 876 -21.72 -38.66 -20.94
CA PRO A 876 -21.46 -39.69 -19.95
C PRO A 876 -22.80 -40.35 -19.58
N THR A 877 -23.00 -41.60 -20.01
CA THR A 877 -24.15 -42.41 -19.61
C THR A 877 -24.11 -42.65 -18.10
N ALA A 878 -25.14 -42.17 -17.39
CA ALA A 878 -25.35 -42.43 -15.98
C ALA A 878 -25.77 -43.90 -15.76
N THR A 879 -24.82 -44.83 -15.84
CA THR A 879 -25.09 -46.27 -15.66
C THR A 879 -23.86 -47.01 -15.12
N ALA A 880 -23.41 -46.63 -13.92
CA ALA A 880 -22.38 -47.35 -13.16
C ALA A 880 -22.54 -47.19 -11.62
N ILE A 881 -23.76 -46.99 -11.13
CA ILE A 881 -24.08 -47.04 -9.68
C ILE A 881 -25.38 -47.81 -9.47
N GLN A 882 -25.35 -49.13 -9.69
CA GLN A 882 -26.30 -50.09 -9.12
C GLN A 882 -25.84 -51.54 -9.38
N THR A 883 -25.02 -52.10 -8.48
CA THR A 883 -24.98 -53.55 -8.14
C THR A 883 -23.99 -53.75 -6.98
N ALA A 884 -24.49 -53.71 -5.73
CA ALA A 884 -23.90 -54.37 -4.55
C ALA A 884 -24.80 -54.15 -3.31
N GLY A 885 -26.09 -54.46 -3.41
CA GLY A 885 -26.93 -54.65 -2.23
C GLY A 885 -26.88 -56.12 -1.82
N GLY A 886 -26.49 -56.42 -0.57
CA GLY A 886 -26.39 -57.80 -0.11
C GLY A 886 -26.07 -57.95 1.38
N ASN A 887 -27.11 -58.31 2.15
CA ASN A 887 -27.10 -58.94 3.48
C ASN A 887 -26.91 -58.08 4.75
N ALA A 888 -28.05 -57.82 5.39
CA ALA A 888 -28.23 -57.98 6.85
C ALA A 888 -28.47 -59.48 7.16
N PRO A 889 -28.29 -60.03 8.40
CA PRO A 889 -28.79 -59.56 9.70
C PRO A 889 -27.66 -59.44 10.77
N THR A 890 -27.85 -59.26 12.09
CA THR A 890 -29.03 -59.36 13.00
C THR A 890 -28.91 -58.34 14.16
N ALA A 891 -29.93 -58.25 15.03
CA ALA A 891 -29.97 -57.34 16.18
C ALA A 891 -29.08 -57.77 17.38
N GLY A 892 -28.59 -56.77 18.12
CA GLY A 892 -27.94 -56.91 19.43
C GLY A 892 -27.93 -55.56 20.17
N THR A 893 -28.35 -55.55 21.44
CA THR A 893 -28.53 -54.33 22.25
C THR A 893 -27.20 -53.81 22.81
N GLY A 894 -26.97 -52.49 22.75
CA GLY A 894 -25.82 -51.86 23.40
C GLY A 894 -25.77 -50.35 23.25
N VAL A 895 -25.84 -49.63 24.36
CA VAL A 895 -25.65 -48.17 24.40
C VAL A 895 -24.17 -47.85 24.23
N THR A 896 -23.77 -47.15 23.16
CA THR A 896 -22.53 -46.35 23.08
C THR A 896 -22.63 -45.32 21.95
N THR A 897 -21.99 -44.17 22.15
CA THR A 897 -22.05 -42.98 21.28
C THR A 897 -21.25 -43.16 19.98
N PRO A 898 -21.82 -42.92 18.79
CA PRO A 898 -21.06 -42.85 17.53
C PRO A 898 -20.38 -41.46 17.33
N PRO A 899 -19.33 -41.38 16.49
CA PRO A 899 -18.39 -40.26 16.49
C PRO A 899 -18.81 -39.06 15.61
N LYS A 900 -18.07 -37.95 15.78
CA LYS A 900 -18.13 -36.78 14.88
C LYS A 900 -17.99 -37.21 13.42
N SER A 901 -18.90 -36.73 12.58
CA SER A 901 -18.76 -36.76 11.13
C SER A 901 -17.43 -36.14 10.72
N THR A 902 -16.53 -36.94 10.16
CA THR A 902 -15.46 -36.41 9.32
C THR A 902 -16.11 -35.82 8.07
N THR A 903 -15.99 -34.51 7.89
CA THR A 903 -16.27 -33.88 6.60
C THR A 903 -15.30 -34.49 5.57
N ALA A 904 -15.81 -35.38 4.73
CA ALA A 904 -15.07 -35.87 3.58
C ALA A 904 -14.61 -34.66 2.76
N ALA A 905 -13.33 -34.63 2.40
CA ALA A 905 -12.77 -33.54 1.61
C ALA A 905 -13.59 -33.38 0.32
N ALA A 906 -14.00 -32.16 0.01
CA ALA A 906 -14.60 -31.86 -1.28
C ALA A 906 -13.65 -32.35 -2.38
N PRO A 907 -14.14 -33.12 -3.39
CA PRO A 907 -13.27 -33.65 -4.43
C PRO A 907 -12.62 -32.48 -5.15
N SER A 908 -11.28 -32.45 -5.15
CA SER A 908 -10.49 -31.42 -5.81
C SER A 908 -10.92 -31.31 -7.28
N TYR A 909 -11.54 -30.19 -7.64
CA TYR A 909 -11.88 -29.88 -9.03
C TYR A 909 -10.57 -29.71 -9.79
N THR A 910 -10.13 -30.77 -10.47
CA THR A 910 -9.03 -30.70 -11.43
C THR A 910 -9.61 -30.19 -12.75
N PRO A 911 -9.26 -28.96 -13.21
CA PRO A 911 -9.69 -28.50 -14.51
C PRO A 911 -9.10 -29.46 -15.56
N ARG A 912 -9.96 -30.09 -16.36
CA ARG A 912 -9.55 -31.12 -17.33
C ARG A 912 -8.94 -30.45 -18.58
N GLY A 913 -7.79 -29.81 -18.39
CA GLY A 913 -6.97 -29.22 -19.44
C GLY A 913 -6.30 -30.27 -20.33
N PRO A 914 -5.63 -29.86 -21.41
CA PRO A 914 -4.81 -30.76 -22.21
C PRO A 914 -3.71 -31.38 -21.33
N ALA A 915 -3.41 -32.66 -21.54
CA ALA A 915 -2.32 -33.33 -20.86
C ALA A 915 -0.97 -32.66 -21.24
N PRO A 916 -0.02 -32.50 -20.31
CA PRO A 916 1.26 -31.86 -20.60
C PRO A 916 2.05 -32.68 -21.62
N LEU A 917 2.54 -32.01 -22.66
CA LEU A 917 3.43 -32.59 -23.66
C LEU A 917 4.82 -32.77 -23.04
N LYS A 918 5.30 -34.01 -22.98
CA LYS A 918 6.62 -34.34 -22.47
C LYS A 918 7.66 -34.21 -23.58
N VAL A 919 8.71 -33.43 -23.34
CA VAL A 919 9.81 -33.16 -24.28
C VAL A 919 11.12 -33.61 -23.64
N ALA A 920 11.62 -34.77 -24.03
CA ALA A 920 12.94 -35.24 -23.57
C ALA A 920 14.03 -34.28 -24.08
N LEU A 921 15.02 -34.02 -23.22
CA LEU A 921 16.19 -33.19 -23.53
C LEU A 921 17.43 -34.05 -23.70
N LYS A 922 18.32 -33.64 -24.60
CA LYS A 922 19.72 -34.09 -24.61
C LYS A 922 20.38 -33.69 -23.29
N GLU A 923 21.20 -34.60 -22.76
CA GLU A 923 21.95 -34.38 -21.53
C GLU A 923 22.80 -33.10 -21.64
N THR A 924 22.44 -32.11 -20.81
CA THR A 924 23.03 -30.77 -20.80
C THR A 924 23.25 -30.37 -19.35
N THR A 925 24.40 -29.81 -19.03
CA THR A 925 24.75 -29.40 -17.66
C THR A 925 25.29 -27.98 -17.62
N GLY A 926 25.22 -27.34 -16.46
CA GLY A 926 25.62 -25.94 -16.27
C GLY A 926 24.57 -24.94 -16.75
N VAL A 927 24.97 -23.67 -16.79
CA VAL A 927 24.11 -22.51 -16.99
C VAL A 927 24.10 -22.08 -18.46
N HIS A 928 22.92 -22.05 -19.08
CA HIS A 928 22.68 -21.70 -20.48
C HIS A 928 21.50 -20.73 -20.62
N ASP A 929 21.38 -20.03 -21.75
CA ASP A 929 20.10 -19.41 -22.12
C ASP A 929 19.24 -20.46 -22.87
N VAL A 930 17.95 -20.58 -22.53
CA VAL A 930 17.05 -21.62 -23.08
C VAL A 930 15.95 -20.97 -23.90
N TYR A 931 15.90 -21.29 -25.19
CA TYR A 931 14.94 -20.76 -26.16
C TYR A 931 13.92 -21.81 -26.58
N LEU A 932 12.63 -21.46 -26.56
CA LEU A 932 11.56 -22.22 -27.21
C LEU A 932 11.22 -21.50 -28.52
N VAL A 933 11.45 -22.17 -29.65
CA VAL A 933 11.29 -21.63 -31.01
C VAL A 933 10.11 -22.31 -31.69
N PHE A 934 9.18 -21.50 -32.20
CA PHE A 934 7.91 -21.96 -32.77
C PHE A 934 7.98 -21.99 -34.30
N LYS A 935 7.80 -23.18 -34.89
CA LYS A 935 7.92 -23.40 -36.33
C LYS A 935 6.67 -24.03 -36.94
N ASN A 936 6.25 -23.45 -38.06
CA ASN A 936 5.42 -24.10 -39.06
C ASN A 936 5.68 -23.40 -40.40
N ASP A 937 6.39 -24.07 -41.31
CA ASP A 937 6.78 -23.48 -42.60
C ASP A 937 5.61 -23.35 -43.60
N GLN A 938 4.44 -23.94 -43.28
CA GLN A 938 3.22 -23.84 -44.08
C GLN A 938 2.25 -22.76 -43.56
N ALA A 939 2.49 -22.20 -42.37
CA ALA A 939 1.64 -21.18 -41.76
C ALA A 939 1.97 -19.77 -42.26
N LYS A 940 0.97 -18.90 -42.35
CA LYS A 940 1.17 -17.48 -42.67
C LYS A 940 1.78 -16.74 -41.48
N ALA A 941 2.48 -15.63 -41.74
CA ALA A 941 3.22 -14.89 -40.71
C ALA A 941 2.36 -14.36 -39.54
N ILE A 942 1.07 -14.10 -39.77
CA ILE A 942 0.10 -13.62 -38.76
C ILE A 942 -0.85 -14.72 -38.27
N GLU A 943 -0.62 -15.98 -38.65
CA GLU A 943 -1.49 -17.10 -38.32
C GLU A 943 -0.97 -17.77 -37.03
N PRO A 944 -1.80 -17.89 -35.99
CA PRO A 944 -1.37 -18.48 -34.73
C PRO A 944 -1.07 -19.98 -34.93
N LEU A 945 0.04 -20.45 -34.38
CA LEU A 945 0.40 -21.87 -34.44
C LEU A 945 -0.28 -22.64 -33.30
N LEU A 946 -0.10 -22.14 -32.08
CA LEU A 946 -0.50 -22.80 -30.85
C LEU A 946 -0.61 -21.78 -29.70
N SER A 947 -1.29 -22.18 -28.63
CA SER A 947 -1.19 -21.53 -27.34
C SER A 947 -0.35 -22.35 -26.36
N LEU A 948 0.50 -21.68 -25.59
CA LEU A 948 1.36 -22.23 -24.54
C LEU A 948 0.97 -21.59 -23.19
N VAL A 949 0.92 -22.40 -22.13
CA VAL A 949 0.31 -22.02 -20.84
C VAL A 949 1.31 -22.07 -19.69
N SER A 950 2.05 -23.17 -19.58
CA SER A 950 3.15 -23.32 -18.63
C SER A 950 4.23 -24.23 -19.19
N ILE A 951 5.44 -24.03 -18.67
CA ILE A 951 6.66 -24.73 -19.05
C ILE A 951 7.27 -25.25 -17.75
N LYS A 952 7.38 -26.56 -17.59
CA LYS A 952 7.93 -27.16 -16.37
C LYS A 952 9.20 -27.96 -16.64
N PHE A 953 10.31 -27.51 -16.06
CA PHE A 953 11.63 -28.14 -16.15
C PHE A 953 11.70 -29.33 -15.17
N SER A 954 11.77 -30.55 -15.69
CA SER A 954 11.57 -31.78 -14.91
C SER A 954 12.86 -32.62 -14.83
N PRO A 955 13.27 -33.08 -13.64
CA PRO A 955 14.46 -33.90 -13.45
C PRO A 955 14.18 -35.41 -13.54
N VAL A 956 13.01 -35.81 -14.01
CA VAL A 956 12.52 -37.20 -13.98
C VAL A 956 12.14 -37.67 -15.39
N GLU A 957 12.73 -38.78 -15.82
CA GLU A 957 12.14 -39.63 -16.85
C GLU A 957 11.13 -40.58 -16.18
N LYS A 958 9.84 -40.38 -16.45
CA LYS A 958 8.72 -41.25 -16.06
C LYS A 958 7.62 -41.16 -17.11
#